data_AF-A0A6A5SM24-F1
#
_entry.id   AF-A0A6A5SM24-F1
#
_cell.length_a   1.000
_cell.length_b   1.000
_cell.length_c   1.000
_cell.angle_alpha   90.00
_cell.angle_beta   90.00
_cell.angle_gamma   90.00
#
_symmetry.space_group_name_H-M   'P 1'
#
loop_
_entity.id
_entity.type
_entity.pdbx_description
1 polymer ?
#
loop_
_entity_poly.entity_id
_entity_poly.type
_entity_poly.pdbx_seq_one_letter_code
_entity_poly.pdbx_strand_id
1 'polypeptide(L)'
;MASSITSISQDHESTVWPVQSFVISNDFKSSGPASLLLDRANSEFGLMYHTGPGVVVMAQFPDNDEPVYFQVSKTRAACTRFNNTCKKVCILMQHCQLDLHFTTGTHAAEFLQMLGRLATKVGNLYFEVHEAPSIGALARADFNMEKEGYVNQSVQQWMAVPDVHTSEWARIYMTGKCADFSIFAGDRQFPVHRVFLRWTLHRNWRTFPHLREMDFADFVQETEQRSITLPETVQTVSTMLQEMYDVHNPTTGSIFTHFALRRAMEQDLVMSDLLALFAASDKYSLEPIKHKAADAIIDRLPFIHDPLSIVDLASCIYEEACPAMDRGLRKAIIVQLLARLPSIMEDEDSWKKYSENKAVLKALHTYQCGMLDTVSSHGLLTPPSSPTKNPMAPDVASMNSAPTTPALKASQKPPAGPNVLEVVFGSLLIKPWYPSFYPEELVGRRVERLYVCQWCFKYSKELVGFLGHLKACPLRNTPPPGVNVYKKDDYSLYEIDGEKNKMYAQNLCLFAKLFLDTKSVFYDVTTFLYYLLVAHNPTPGIPHTSFGSDASTGGIGGQGQVVGFFSKEKMSWDNNNLACILVFPPWQKQGLGQILMGASYEMSRREERLGGPEKPLSDLGRIAYIHYWSQTLARTILSCPSKKTLTVQDLRDKTYIVPEDIIATLQVMEVLEQKKRGGAEAVINKAKVRAWADTHKVDLNKHPVDPEAFSIPDRSRSGSEEA
;
A
#
# COMPACT_ATOMS: atom_id res chain seq x y z
N MET A 1 21.40 -14.81 25.43
CA MET A 1 20.71 -15.74 24.53
C MET A 1 19.43 -16.23 25.19
N ALA A 2 18.31 -15.64 24.80
CA ALA A 2 16.95 -16.18 24.88
C ALA A 2 16.17 -15.33 23.88
N SER A 3 16.44 -15.58 22.60
CA SER A 3 15.66 -15.08 21.49
C SER A 3 14.35 -15.86 21.40
N SER A 4 13.43 -15.32 20.59
CA SER A 4 12.27 -15.97 19.99
C SER A 4 11.10 -16.29 20.94
N ILE A 5 10.08 -15.43 20.91
CA ILE A 5 8.72 -15.72 20.41
C ILE A 5 8.09 -14.36 20.04
N THR A 6 7.94 -14.08 18.75
CA THR A 6 6.99 -13.10 18.18
C THR A 6 7.01 -13.28 16.66
N SER A 7 6.51 -14.43 16.19
CA SER A 7 6.28 -14.65 14.76
C SER A 7 5.17 -15.66 14.52
N ILE A 8 3.96 -15.38 15.02
CA ILE A 8 2.71 -15.99 14.52
C ILE A 8 1.59 -14.92 14.56
N SER A 9 1.29 -14.30 13.41
CA SER A 9 0.10 -13.50 13.08
C SER A 9 -0.47 -12.53 14.16
N GLN A 10 0.07 -11.31 14.25
CA GLN A 10 -0.44 -10.21 15.11
C GLN A 10 -1.47 -9.28 14.42
N ASP A 11 -1.82 -9.50 13.14
CA ASP A 11 -2.62 -8.54 12.35
C ASP A 11 -4.10 -8.36 12.79
N HIS A 12 -4.55 -9.04 13.86
CA HIS A 12 -5.97 -9.14 14.22
C HIS A 12 -6.30 -8.81 15.69
N GLU A 13 -5.34 -8.31 16.48
CA GLU A 13 -5.54 -7.92 17.88
C GLU A 13 -5.54 -6.39 18.05
N SER A 14 -6.18 -5.90 19.12
CA SER A 14 -6.14 -4.49 19.49
C SER A 14 -4.70 -4.05 19.73
N THR A 15 -4.31 -2.89 19.23
CA THR A 15 -2.93 -2.39 19.39
C THR A 15 -2.80 -1.64 20.72
N VAL A 16 -2.06 -2.21 21.67
CA VAL A 16 -1.94 -1.72 23.05
C VAL A 16 -0.48 -1.60 23.47
N TRP A 17 -0.13 -0.51 24.15
CA TRP A 17 1.18 -0.32 24.78
C TRP A 17 1.06 -0.21 26.31
N PRO A 18 1.80 -1.03 27.07
CA PRO A 18 1.82 -0.92 28.53
C PRO A 18 2.50 0.37 29.00
N VAL A 19 1.82 1.12 29.86
CA VAL A 19 2.27 2.40 30.43
C VAL A 19 2.38 2.22 31.95
N GLN A 20 3.56 2.47 32.52
CA GLN A 20 3.77 2.38 33.97
C GLN A 20 3.14 3.58 34.71
N SER A 21 3.13 4.76 34.08
CA SER A 21 2.42 5.93 34.60
C SER A 21 2.25 6.99 33.52
N PHE A 22 1.29 7.89 33.69
CA PHE A 22 1.13 9.06 32.83
C PHE A 22 0.83 10.33 33.65
N VAL A 23 1.10 11.50 33.07
CA VAL A 23 0.81 12.81 33.66
C VAL A 23 0.19 13.72 32.60
N ILE A 24 -0.84 14.48 32.96
CA ILE A 24 -1.47 15.50 32.09
C ILE A 24 -1.27 16.88 32.72
N SER A 25 -0.66 17.79 31.97
CA SER A 25 -0.42 19.20 32.34
C SER A 25 0.27 19.41 33.70
N ASN A 26 0.96 18.40 34.24
CA ASN A 26 1.53 18.34 35.59
C ASN A 26 0.53 18.35 36.77
N ASP A 27 -0.78 18.37 36.49
CA ASP A 27 -1.83 18.47 37.52
C ASP A 27 -2.53 17.14 37.76
N PHE A 28 -2.63 16.29 36.73
CA PHE A 28 -3.25 14.97 36.83
C PHE A 28 -2.22 13.87 36.62
N LYS A 29 -1.99 13.03 37.63
CA LYS A 29 -1.06 11.91 37.58
C LYS A 29 -1.81 10.59 37.77
N SER A 30 -1.46 9.60 36.95
CA SER A 30 -2.05 8.26 37.03
C SER A 30 -1.85 7.63 38.41
N SER A 31 -2.91 7.02 38.96
CA SER A 31 -2.89 6.31 40.24
C SER A 31 -2.08 5.01 40.23
N GLY A 32 -1.79 4.46 39.04
CA GLY A 32 -1.01 3.24 38.85
C GLY A 32 -0.72 2.95 37.38
N PRO A 33 -0.21 1.74 37.06
CA PRO A 33 0.00 1.29 35.70
C PRO A 33 -1.28 1.33 34.87
N ALA A 34 -1.14 1.69 33.60
CA ALA A 34 -2.20 1.82 32.63
C ALA A 34 -1.78 1.16 31.31
N SER A 35 -2.64 1.23 30.32
CA SER A 35 -2.35 0.86 28.95
C SER A 35 -2.81 1.97 28.02
N LEU A 36 -2.07 2.17 26.94
CA LEU A 36 -2.45 3.05 25.85
C LEU A 36 -3.00 2.19 24.71
N LEU A 37 -4.26 2.38 24.36
CA LEU A 37 -4.94 1.64 23.30
C LEU A 37 -5.15 2.56 22.09
N LEU A 38 -4.91 2.04 20.89
CA LEU A 38 -5.23 2.70 19.62
C LEU A 38 -6.62 2.28 19.13
N ASP A 39 -7.51 3.26 18.90
CA ASP A 39 -8.67 3.10 18.02
C ASP A 39 -8.20 3.34 16.58
N ARG A 40 -8.07 2.26 15.82
CA ARG A 40 -7.57 2.28 14.43
C ARG A 40 -8.55 2.92 13.46
N ALA A 41 -9.85 2.85 13.74
CA ALA A 41 -10.89 3.41 12.89
C ALA A 41 -10.85 4.94 12.89
N ASN A 42 -10.52 5.56 14.02
CA ASN A 42 -10.51 7.02 14.19
C ASN A 42 -9.09 7.62 14.32
N SER A 43 -8.06 6.79 14.47
CA SER A 43 -6.70 7.24 14.77
C SER A 43 -6.68 8.07 16.08
N GLU A 44 -7.25 7.48 17.13
CA GLU A 44 -7.32 8.05 18.47
C GLU A 44 -6.60 7.13 19.46
N PHE A 45 -6.01 7.72 20.49
CA PHE A 45 -5.35 6.97 21.55
C PHE A 45 -6.07 7.20 22.87
N GLY A 46 -6.50 6.12 23.51
CA GLY A 46 -7.15 6.15 24.82
C GLY A 46 -6.24 5.58 25.91
N LEU A 47 -6.23 6.22 27.09
CA LEU A 47 -5.60 5.66 28.28
C LEU A 47 -6.62 4.83 29.04
N MET A 48 -6.22 3.63 29.48
CA MET A 48 -7.13 2.67 30.11
C MET A 48 -6.49 1.89 31.27
N TYR A 49 -7.33 1.48 32.20
CA TYR A 49 -7.01 0.61 33.33
C TYR A 49 -7.65 -0.76 33.14
N HIS A 50 -6.96 -1.82 33.54
CA HIS A 50 -7.51 -3.17 33.55
C HIS A 50 -8.27 -3.41 34.85
N THR A 51 -9.55 -3.75 34.76
CA THR A 51 -10.40 -4.04 35.93
C THR A 51 -10.60 -5.55 36.13
N GLY A 52 -10.32 -6.35 35.10
CA GLY A 52 -10.40 -7.80 35.15
C GLY A 52 -9.81 -8.45 33.89
N PRO A 53 -9.79 -9.79 33.81
CA PRO A 53 -9.29 -10.51 32.64
C PRO A 53 -9.99 -10.09 31.35
N GLY A 54 -9.27 -9.43 30.45
CA GLY A 54 -9.79 -8.93 29.17
C GLY A 54 -10.76 -7.76 29.29
N VAL A 55 -10.97 -7.18 30.48
CA VAL A 55 -11.92 -6.09 30.72
C VAL A 55 -11.18 -4.83 31.13
N VAL A 56 -11.50 -3.72 30.46
CA VAL A 56 -10.77 -2.46 30.62
C VAL A 56 -11.73 -1.28 30.74
N VAL A 57 -11.32 -0.26 31.51
CA VAL A 57 -12.04 1.01 31.64
C VAL A 57 -11.15 2.14 31.17
N MET A 58 -11.72 3.17 30.55
CA MET A 58 -10.93 4.36 30.22
C MET A 58 -10.56 5.13 31.48
N ALA A 59 -9.36 5.69 31.49
CA ALA A 59 -8.99 6.71 32.45
C ALA A 59 -9.91 7.93 32.27
N GLN A 60 -10.26 8.57 33.37
CA GLN A 60 -11.15 9.74 33.38
C GLN A 60 -10.48 10.90 34.11
N PHE A 61 -10.81 12.13 33.69
CA PHE A 61 -10.41 13.35 34.36
C PHE A 61 -11.14 13.48 35.71
N PRO A 62 -10.44 13.78 36.82
CA PRO A 62 -11.05 13.77 38.16
C PRO A 62 -12.15 14.82 38.40
N ASP A 63 -12.17 15.87 37.60
CA ASP A 63 -13.02 17.05 37.76
C ASP A 63 -14.36 16.95 37.03
N ASN A 64 -14.41 16.20 35.92
CA ASN A 64 -15.61 16.12 35.07
C ASN A 64 -15.94 14.68 34.59
N ASP A 65 -15.19 13.68 35.04
CA ASP A 65 -15.31 12.26 34.63
C ASP A 65 -15.20 12.04 33.10
N GLU A 66 -14.68 13.03 32.36
CA GLU A 66 -14.48 12.89 30.92
C GLU A 66 -13.35 11.91 30.64
N PRO A 67 -13.47 11.09 29.60
CA PRO A 67 -12.43 10.17 29.18
C PRO A 67 -11.11 10.84 28.82
N VAL A 68 -10.02 10.18 29.16
CA VAL A 68 -8.67 10.59 28.76
C VAL A 68 -8.31 9.90 27.44
N TYR A 69 -8.50 10.64 26.35
CA TYR A 69 -8.05 10.25 25.02
C TYR A 69 -7.50 11.45 24.26
N PHE A 70 -6.76 11.18 23.19
CA PHE A 70 -6.33 12.22 22.27
C PHE A 70 -6.42 11.76 20.82
N GLN A 71 -6.76 12.71 19.96
CA GLN A 71 -6.85 12.50 18.52
C GLN A 71 -5.51 12.85 17.89
N VAL A 72 -5.01 11.99 16.99
CA VAL A 72 -3.74 12.23 16.31
C VAL A 72 -3.78 13.50 15.44
N SER A 73 -4.94 13.84 14.89
CA SER A 73 -5.17 15.08 14.13
C SER A 73 -4.98 16.36 14.97
N LYS A 74 -5.06 16.25 16.30
CA LYS A 74 -4.92 17.37 17.25
C LYS A 74 -3.55 17.40 17.95
N THR A 75 -2.67 16.44 17.68
CA THR A 75 -1.34 16.38 18.29
C THR A 75 -0.37 17.36 17.62
N ARG A 76 0.27 18.24 18.39
CA ARG A 76 1.18 19.27 17.86
C ARG A 76 2.61 18.78 17.77
N ALA A 77 3.09 18.11 18.81
CA ALA A 77 4.45 17.59 18.82
C ALA A 77 4.57 16.41 19.78
N ALA A 78 5.64 15.64 19.63
CA ALA A 78 6.09 14.68 20.62
C ALA A 78 7.57 14.92 20.94
N CYS A 79 8.01 14.59 22.16
CA CYS A 79 9.40 14.68 22.57
C CYS A 79 9.83 13.39 23.27
N THR A 80 10.96 12.84 22.85
CA THR A 80 11.59 11.65 23.46
C THR A 80 13.11 11.73 23.34
N ARG A 81 13.83 10.71 23.82
CA ARG A 81 15.24 10.48 23.49
C ARG A 81 15.34 9.28 22.56
N PHE A 82 16.02 9.42 21.41
CA PHE A 82 16.21 8.34 20.44
C PHE A 82 17.31 7.37 20.89
N ASN A 83 17.06 6.69 22.00
CA ASN A 83 17.76 5.50 22.39
C ASN A 83 16.71 4.47 22.80
N ASN A 84 16.90 3.21 22.44
CA ASN A 84 15.93 2.14 22.75
C ASN A 84 15.78 1.88 24.27
N THR A 85 16.42 2.70 25.12
CA THR A 85 16.35 2.70 26.57
C THR A 85 15.43 3.78 27.14
N CYS A 86 15.06 4.83 26.38
CA CYS A 86 14.17 5.87 26.87
C CYS A 86 12.73 5.36 26.95
N LYS A 87 12.17 5.40 28.15
CA LYS A 87 10.79 4.97 28.43
C LYS A 87 9.77 6.10 28.42
N LYS A 88 10.22 7.36 28.29
CA LYS A 88 9.34 8.54 28.43
C LYS A 88 9.08 9.17 27.07
N VAL A 89 7.82 9.42 26.75
CA VAL A 89 7.39 10.21 25.60
C VAL A 89 6.47 11.31 26.10
N CYS A 90 6.79 12.56 25.79
CA CYS A 90 5.93 13.70 26.08
C CYS A 90 5.18 14.07 24.79
N ILE A 91 3.89 14.36 24.88
CA ILE A 91 3.03 14.69 23.76
C ILE A 91 2.43 16.06 24.03
N LEU A 92 2.65 17.00 23.12
CA LEU A 92 2.07 18.34 23.20
C LEU A 92 0.78 18.40 22.39
N MET A 93 -0.31 18.75 23.07
CA MET A 93 -1.62 19.04 22.48
C MET A 93 -1.88 20.57 22.54
N GLN A 94 -3.03 21.03 22.06
CA GLN A 94 -3.34 22.46 22.04
C GLN A 94 -3.48 23.09 23.44
N HIS A 95 -4.05 22.36 24.39
CA HIS A 95 -4.39 22.90 25.71
C HIS A 95 -3.76 22.10 26.86
N CYS A 96 -2.99 21.07 26.55
CA CYS A 96 -2.36 20.21 27.56
C CYS A 96 -1.11 19.53 27.01
N GLN A 97 -0.27 19.04 27.92
CA GLN A 97 0.83 18.13 27.62
C GLN A 97 0.53 16.79 28.29
N LEU A 98 0.72 15.70 27.56
CA LEU A 98 0.58 14.33 28.06
C LEU A 98 1.96 13.67 28.12
N ASP A 99 2.41 13.36 29.33
CA ASP A 99 3.65 12.64 29.58
C ASP A 99 3.34 11.17 29.80
N LEU A 100 3.87 10.31 28.95
CA LEU A 100 3.71 8.85 29.03
C LEU A 100 5.02 8.22 29.47
N HIS A 101 4.97 7.37 30.50
CA HIS A 101 6.08 6.52 30.91
C HIS A 101 5.75 5.06 30.61
N PHE A 102 6.34 4.53 29.55
CA PHE A 102 6.16 3.15 29.10
C PHE A 102 6.92 2.16 29.98
N THR A 103 6.50 0.90 29.99
CA THR A 103 7.20 -0.15 30.75
C THR A 103 8.60 -0.45 30.20
N THR A 104 8.78 -0.34 28.89
CA THR A 104 10.05 -0.56 28.16
C THR A 104 10.31 0.57 27.16
N GLY A 105 11.58 0.78 26.81
CA GLY A 105 11.94 1.77 25.79
C GLY A 105 11.51 1.34 24.38
N THR A 106 11.43 0.03 24.13
CA THR A 106 10.88 -0.53 22.89
C THR A 106 9.41 -0.13 22.70
N HIS A 107 8.57 -0.25 23.73
CA HIS A 107 7.16 0.17 23.65
C HIS A 107 7.03 1.68 23.35
N ALA A 108 7.88 2.51 23.96
CA ALA A 108 7.91 3.95 23.69
C ALA A 108 8.26 4.25 22.22
N ALA A 109 9.25 3.54 21.66
CA ALA A 109 9.67 3.70 20.28
C ALA A 109 8.60 3.20 19.28
N GLU A 110 8.00 2.05 19.53
CA GLU A 110 6.90 1.49 18.72
C GLU A 110 5.70 2.42 18.70
N PHE A 111 5.28 2.92 19.87
CA PHE A 111 4.21 3.89 19.99
C PHE A 111 4.52 5.15 19.17
N LEU A 112 5.72 5.72 19.30
CA LEU A 112 6.10 6.94 18.61
C LEU A 112 6.16 6.75 17.08
N GLN A 113 6.62 5.59 16.62
CA GLN A 113 6.59 5.23 15.20
C GLN A 113 5.14 5.14 14.69
N MET A 114 4.24 4.52 15.45
CA MET A 114 2.83 4.44 15.10
C MET A 114 2.17 5.82 15.08
N LEU A 115 2.42 6.65 16.10
CA LEU A 115 1.91 8.02 16.18
C LEU A 115 2.33 8.85 14.96
N GLY A 116 3.60 8.76 14.54
CA GLY A 116 4.09 9.45 13.33
C GLY A 116 3.46 8.94 12.03
N ARG A 117 3.26 7.62 11.89
CA ARG A 117 2.55 7.03 10.74
C ARG A 117 1.10 7.50 10.68
N LEU A 118 0.41 7.51 11.82
CA LEU A 118 -0.97 7.97 11.91
C LEU A 118 -1.09 9.48 11.67
N ALA A 119 -0.15 10.29 12.15
CA ALA A 119 -0.12 11.72 11.87
C ALA A 119 -0.04 12.00 10.37
N THR A 120 0.77 11.23 9.65
CA THR A 120 0.81 11.27 8.19
C THR A 120 -0.51 10.82 7.56
N LYS A 121 -1.11 9.72 8.06
CA LYS A 121 -2.38 9.17 7.56
C LYS A 121 -3.54 10.17 7.68
N VAL A 122 -3.63 10.89 8.80
CA VAL A 122 -4.71 11.88 9.05
C VAL A 122 -4.41 13.25 8.47
N GLY A 123 -3.29 13.42 7.76
CA GLY A 123 -2.89 14.71 7.17
C GLY A 123 -2.50 15.76 8.20
N ASN A 124 -2.03 15.36 9.39
CA ASN A 124 -1.50 16.30 10.38
C ASN A 124 -0.09 16.74 9.98
N LEU A 125 -0.03 17.76 9.12
CA LEU A 125 1.21 18.35 8.60
C LEU A 125 2.03 19.11 9.64
N TYR A 126 1.46 19.36 10.82
CA TYR A 126 2.09 20.15 11.88
C TYR A 126 2.69 19.30 13.00
N PHE A 127 2.51 17.98 12.96
CA PHE A 127 3.08 17.09 13.95
C PHE A 127 4.59 16.94 13.77
N GLU A 128 5.36 17.30 14.78
CA GLU A 128 6.82 17.13 14.80
C GLU A 128 7.28 16.26 15.98
N VAL A 129 8.36 15.50 15.80
CA VAL A 129 9.00 14.73 16.87
C VAL A 129 10.34 15.35 17.20
N HIS A 130 10.50 15.81 18.44
CA HIS A 130 11.72 16.42 18.95
C HIS A 130 12.55 15.44 19.77
N GLU A 131 13.87 15.62 19.70
CA GLU A 131 14.81 14.90 20.55
C GLU A 131 15.20 15.74 21.77
N ALA A 132 15.04 15.17 22.96
CA ALA A 132 15.50 15.77 24.21
C ALA A 132 17.03 15.66 24.36
N PRO A 133 17.71 16.64 24.98
CA PRO A 133 19.17 16.66 25.12
C PRO A 133 19.71 15.52 26.01
N SER A 134 18.92 15.09 26.99
CA SER A 134 19.24 13.93 27.83
C SER A 134 17.97 13.32 28.43
N ILE A 135 18.06 12.06 28.87
CA ILE A 135 16.99 11.41 29.65
C ILE A 135 16.72 12.18 30.95
N GLY A 136 17.77 12.70 31.59
CA GLY A 136 17.64 13.50 32.82
C GLY A 136 16.86 14.80 32.61
N ALA A 137 17.05 15.47 31.46
CA ALA A 137 16.28 16.67 31.12
C ALA A 137 14.79 16.36 30.94
N LEU A 138 14.47 15.25 30.25
CA LEU A 138 13.09 14.80 30.05
C LEU A 138 12.43 14.31 31.35
N ALA A 139 13.21 13.82 32.31
CA ALA A 139 12.74 13.29 33.59
C ALA A 139 12.47 14.36 34.66
N ARG A 140 12.81 15.64 34.39
CA ARG A 140 12.52 16.76 35.28
C ARG A 140 11.02 16.89 35.56
N ALA A 141 10.65 17.13 36.82
CA ALA A 141 9.26 17.31 37.23
C ALA A 141 8.64 18.60 36.66
N ASP A 142 9.46 19.60 36.37
CA ASP A 142 9.07 20.87 35.76
C ASP A 142 9.25 20.90 34.23
N PHE A 143 9.55 19.75 33.60
CA PHE A 143 9.70 19.65 32.15
C PHE A 143 8.39 20.06 31.46
N ASN A 144 8.48 21.01 30.55
CA ASN A 144 7.34 21.49 29.77
C ASN A 144 7.82 21.77 28.35
N MET A 145 7.24 21.07 27.39
CA MET A 145 7.62 21.15 25.97
C MET A 145 7.50 22.57 25.43
N GLU A 146 6.48 23.33 25.82
CA GLU A 146 6.32 24.72 25.38
C GLU A 146 7.40 25.65 25.94
N LYS A 147 7.68 25.56 27.24
CA LYS A 147 8.72 26.38 27.89
C LYS A 147 10.12 26.06 27.41
N GLU A 148 10.39 24.80 27.08
CA GLU A 148 11.69 24.33 26.57
C GLU A 148 11.83 24.54 25.05
N GLY A 149 10.82 25.13 24.38
CA GLY A 149 10.88 25.48 22.96
C GLY A 149 10.62 24.31 22.00
N TYR A 150 10.14 23.17 22.50
CA TYR A 150 9.66 22.03 21.69
C TYR A 150 8.25 22.26 21.19
N VAL A 151 8.08 23.38 20.48
CA VAL A 151 6.83 23.81 19.87
C VAL A 151 7.01 23.95 18.38
N ASN A 152 5.99 23.55 17.63
CA ASN A 152 5.90 23.94 16.23
C ASN A 152 5.81 25.48 16.16
N GLN A 153 6.74 26.12 15.45
CA GLN A 153 6.84 27.59 15.30
C GLN A 153 5.71 28.19 14.45
N SER A 154 4.91 27.36 13.78
CA SER A 154 3.71 27.82 13.07
C SER A 154 2.57 28.06 14.06
N VAL A 155 2.40 29.31 14.48
CA VAL A 155 1.24 29.74 15.25
C VAL A 155 0.05 29.89 14.30
N GLN A 156 -0.68 28.81 14.03
CA GLN A 156 -1.99 28.94 13.43
C GLN A 156 -3.05 29.10 14.52
N GLN A 157 -3.85 30.15 14.39
CA GLN A 157 -5.05 30.38 15.21
C GLN A 157 -6.01 29.21 14.99
N TRP A 158 -6.30 28.48 16.06
CA TRP A 158 -7.18 27.33 16.02
C TRP A 158 -8.61 27.78 15.78
N MET A 159 -9.02 27.77 14.51
CA MET A 159 -10.42 27.74 14.15
C MET A 159 -10.80 26.26 14.07
N ALA A 160 -11.77 25.84 14.89
CA ALA A 160 -12.50 24.61 14.64
C ALA A 160 -12.96 24.68 13.19
N VAL A 161 -12.35 23.93 12.27
CA VAL A 161 -12.56 24.07 10.82
C VAL A 161 -14.05 23.93 10.53
N PRO A 162 -14.78 24.99 10.13
CA PRO A 162 -16.01 24.84 9.41
C PRO A 162 -15.66 24.94 7.92
N ASP A 163 -15.75 23.81 7.23
CA ASP A 163 -16.22 23.72 5.85
C ASP A 163 -15.67 24.74 4.83
N VAL A 164 -14.36 24.66 4.52
CA VAL A 164 -13.79 25.22 3.27
C VAL A 164 -13.09 24.14 2.43
N HIS A 165 -12.79 22.98 3.02
CA HIS A 165 -12.13 21.83 2.39
C HIS A 165 -13.02 20.59 2.27
N THR A 166 -14.30 20.67 2.64
CA THR A 166 -15.21 19.53 2.56
C THR A 166 -15.26 19.07 1.11
N SER A 167 -15.04 17.76 0.91
CA SER A 167 -15.05 17.13 -0.40
C SER A 167 -16.24 17.65 -1.20
N GLU A 168 -16.03 17.97 -2.48
CA GLU A 168 -17.11 18.44 -3.36
C GLU A 168 -18.34 17.53 -3.26
N TRP A 169 -18.13 16.21 -3.16
CA TRP A 169 -19.21 15.23 -2.95
C TRP A 169 -19.89 15.36 -1.59
N ALA A 170 -19.14 15.63 -0.54
CA ALA A 170 -19.69 15.87 0.79
C ALA A 170 -20.60 17.11 0.81
N ARG A 171 -20.13 18.20 0.19
CA ARG A 171 -20.92 19.44 0.06
C ARG A 171 -22.18 19.23 -0.78
N ILE A 172 -22.09 18.50 -1.90
CA ILE A 172 -23.25 18.20 -2.74
C ILE A 172 -24.27 17.35 -1.95
N TYR A 173 -23.82 16.30 -1.27
CA TYR A 173 -24.68 15.44 -0.45
C TYR A 173 -25.39 16.22 0.67
N MET A 174 -24.66 17.05 1.43
CA MET A 174 -25.23 17.87 2.50
C MET A 174 -26.27 18.87 1.99
N THR A 175 -26.08 19.44 0.80
CA THR A 175 -27.02 20.43 0.24
C THR A 175 -28.25 19.81 -0.40
N GLY A 176 -28.23 18.50 -0.70
CA GLY A 176 -29.28 17.80 -1.45
C GLY A 176 -29.49 18.32 -2.88
N LYS A 177 -28.68 19.29 -3.34
CA LYS A 177 -28.81 19.90 -4.67
C LYS A 177 -28.30 18.93 -5.72
N CYS A 178 -29.04 18.77 -6.82
CA CYS A 178 -28.68 17.91 -7.95
C CYS A 178 -28.67 16.40 -7.65
N ALA A 179 -29.38 15.94 -6.60
CA ALA A 179 -29.62 14.51 -6.40
C ALA A 179 -30.54 13.99 -7.51
N ASP A 180 -30.12 12.93 -8.19
CA ASP A 180 -30.80 12.34 -9.36
C ASP A 180 -31.31 10.91 -9.09
N PHE A 181 -31.17 10.46 -7.84
CA PHE A 181 -31.50 9.12 -7.38
C PHE A 181 -31.88 9.13 -5.89
N SER A 182 -32.64 8.13 -5.43
CA SER A 182 -33.05 8.01 -4.03
C SER A 182 -32.87 6.61 -3.49
N ILE A 183 -32.34 6.50 -2.27
CA ILE A 183 -32.28 5.26 -1.50
C ILE A 183 -33.30 5.34 -0.38
N PHE A 184 -34.12 4.30 -0.25
CA PHE A 184 -35.07 4.14 0.85
C PHE A 184 -34.56 3.07 1.82
N ALA A 185 -34.71 3.33 3.12
CA ALA A 185 -34.50 2.35 4.19
C ALA A 185 -35.66 2.53 5.18
N GLY A 186 -36.52 1.51 5.31
CA GLY A 186 -37.79 1.67 6.02
C GLY A 186 -38.64 2.80 5.44
N ASP A 187 -39.01 3.76 6.27
CA ASP A 187 -39.79 4.95 5.93
C ASP A 187 -38.94 6.17 5.54
N ARG A 188 -37.60 6.07 5.61
CA ARG A 188 -36.69 7.19 5.37
C ARG A 188 -36.12 7.18 3.95
N GLN A 189 -36.11 8.35 3.33
CA GLN A 189 -35.51 8.61 2.02
C GLN A 189 -34.18 9.34 2.13
N PHE A 190 -33.19 8.87 1.39
CA PHE A 190 -31.87 9.47 1.26
C PHE A 190 -31.64 9.94 -0.19
N PRO A 191 -31.57 11.26 -0.46
CA PRO A 191 -31.21 11.77 -1.77
C PRO A 191 -29.72 11.50 -2.03
N VAL A 192 -29.41 10.94 -3.20
CA VAL A 192 -28.05 10.52 -3.55
C VAL A 192 -27.76 10.80 -5.03
N HIS A 193 -26.48 10.80 -5.39
CA HIS A 193 -26.01 11.01 -6.75
C HIS A 193 -25.66 9.66 -7.39
N ARG A 194 -26.39 9.30 -8.45
CA ARG A 194 -26.21 8.03 -9.18
C ARG A 194 -24.79 7.86 -9.71
N VAL A 195 -24.19 8.96 -10.17
CA VAL A 195 -22.81 9.00 -10.67
C VAL A 195 -21.82 8.62 -9.57
N PHE A 196 -22.02 9.15 -8.36
CA PHE A 196 -21.15 8.88 -7.22
C PHE A 196 -21.30 7.44 -6.71
N LEU A 197 -22.54 6.94 -6.59
CA LEU A 197 -22.80 5.56 -6.19
C LEU A 197 -22.14 4.58 -7.18
N ARG A 198 -22.36 4.76 -8.49
CA ARG A 198 -21.73 3.94 -9.53
C ARG A 198 -20.20 4.03 -9.48
N TRP A 199 -19.65 5.22 -9.30
CA TRP A 199 -18.20 5.41 -9.21
C TRP A 199 -17.61 4.69 -7.99
N THR A 200 -18.25 4.81 -6.83
CA THR A 200 -17.79 4.19 -5.57
C THR A 200 -17.84 2.67 -5.67
N LEU A 201 -18.93 2.11 -6.18
CA LEU A 201 -19.11 0.67 -6.38
C LEU A 201 -18.15 0.10 -7.45
N HIS A 202 -17.94 0.81 -8.57
CA HIS A 202 -16.99 0.38 -9.62
C HIS A 202 -15.53 0.46 -9.18
N ARG A 203 -15.16 1.39 -8.30
CA ARG A 203 -13.78 1.55 -7.81
C ARG A 203 -13.39 0.40 -6.88
N ASN A 204 -14.30 -0.08 -6.04
CA ASN A 204 -14.05 -1.17 -5.10
C ASN A 204 -14.01 -2.56 -5.79
N TRP A 205 -14.68 -2.72 -6.93
CA TRP A 205 -14.68 -3.96 -7.74
C TRP A 205 -13.32 -4.33 -8.33
N ARG A 206 -12.43 -3.35 -8.53
CA ARG A 206 -11.11 -3.57 -9.17
C ARG A 206 -10.11 -4.31 -8.27
N THR A 207 -10.41 -4.44 -6.98
CA THR A 207 -9.52 -5.04 -5.97
C THR A 207 -9.73 -6.55 -5.80
N PHE A 208 -10.86 -7.11 -6.28
CA PHE A 208 -11.19 -8.55 -6.16
C PHE A 208 -11.83 -9.10 -7.45
N PRO A 209 -11.07 -9.75 -8.34
CA PRO A 209 -11.55 -10.17 -9.67
C PRO A 209 -12.60 -11.28 -9.68
N HIS A 210 -12.81 -11.95 -8.54
CA HIS A 210 -13.64 -13.17 -8.44
C HIS A 210 -15.15 -12.89 -8.29
N LEU A 211 -15.53 -11.65 -8.00
CA LEU A 211 -16.94 -11.28 -7.76
C LEU A 211 -17.68 -10.84 -9.03
N ARG A 212 -17.11 -11.07 -10.23
CA ARG A 212 -17.46 -10.49 -11.55
C ARG A 212 -18.91 -10.62 -12.07
N GLU A 213 -19.85 -11.16 -11.30
CA GLU A 213 -21.23 -11.43 -11.75
C GLU A 213 -22.33 -10.75 -10.92
N MET A 214 -22.04 -9.75 -10.07
CA MET A 214 -23.11 -9.06 -9.31
C MET A 214 -23.06 -7.53 -9.43
N ASP A 215 -23.74 -6.99 -10.43
CA ASP A 215 -24.00 -5.55 -10.51
C ASP A 215 -24.82 -5.10 -9.29
N PHE A 216 -24.66 -3.87 -8.82
CA PHE A 216 -25.51 -3.33 -7.76
C PHE A 216 -27.00 -3.30 -8.20
N ALA A 217 -27.23 -3.30 -9.51
CA ALA A 217 -28.53 -3.50 -10.15
C ALA A 217 -29.08 -4.94 -10.05
N ASP A 218 -28.23 -5.95 -9.81
CA ASP A 218 -28.65 -7.35 -9.68
C ASP A 218 -29.21 -7.66 -8.28
N PHE A 219 -28.87 -6.85 -7.27
CA PHE A 219 -29.36 -6.99 -5.90
C PHE A 219 -30.59 -6.15 -5.58
N VAL A 220 -30.82 -5.05 -6.31
CA VAL A 220 -31.91 -4.13 -6.02
C VAL A 220 -32.55 -3.65 -7.30
N GLN A 221 -33.83 -4.00 -7.50
CA GLN A 221 -34.60 -3.56 -8.66
C GLN A 221 -34.81 -2.04 -8.58
N GLU A 222 -34.13 -1.32 -9.47
CA GLU A 222 -34.37 0.12 -9.67
C GLU A 222 -35.82 0.31 -10.11
N THR A 223 -36.57 1.13 -9.37
CA THR A 223 -37.96 1.46 -9.72
C THR A 223 -38.00 2.41 -10.92
N GLU A 224 -39.17 2.52 -11.57
CA GLU A 224 -39.39 3.51 -12.64
C GLU A 224 -39.12 4.96 -12.17
N GLN A 225 -39.17 5.23 -10.87
CA GLN A 225 -38.88 6.54 -10.29
C GLN A 225 -37.40 6.77 -9.92
N ARG A 226 -36.47 5.94 -10.40
CA ARG A 226 -35.01 6.04 -10.10
C ARG A 226 -34.72 5.98 -8.60
N SER A 227 -35.30 4.99 -7.94
CA SER A 227 -35.06 4.70 -6.54
C SER A 227 -34.80 3.24 -6.28
N ILE A 228 -34.21 2.95 -5.11
CA ILE A 228 -34.03 1.60 -4.58
C ILE A 228 -34.41 1.56 -3.11
N THR A 229 -34.80 0.38 -2.62
CA THR A 229 -35.03 0.14 -1.20
C THR A 229 -34.01 -0.86 -0.70
N LEU A 230 -33.25 -0.47 0.32
CA LEU A 230 -32.29 -1.31 1.00
C LEU A 230 -32.95 -1.96 2.23
N PRO A 231 -32.72 -3.27 2.48
CA PRO A 231 -33.29 -3.97 3.64
C PRO A 231 -32.59 -3.62 4.96
N GLU A 232 -31.46 -2.93 4.92
CA GLU A 232 -30.71 -2.51 6.10
C GLU A 232 -31.45 -1.42 6.90
N THR A 233 -31.05 -1.25 8.16
CA THR A 233 -31.65 -0.23 9.03
C THR A 233 -31.35 1.18 8.52
N VAL A 234 -32.19 2.13 8.93
CA VAL A 234 -32.00 3.57 8.67
C VAL A 234 -30.61 4.03 9.11
N GLN A 235 -30.13 3.53 10.25
CA GLN A 235 -28.83 3.89 10.82
C GLN A 235 -27.67 3.34 9.98
N THR A 236 -27.75 2.08 9.56
CA THR A 236 -26.72 1.46 8.70
C THR A 236 -26.62 2.17 7.36
N VAL A 237 -27.75 2.42 6.69
CA VAL A 237 -27.77 3.12 5.40
C VAL A 237 -27.28 4.57 5.54
N SER A 238 -27.71 5.28 6.58
CA SER A 238 -27.22 6.63 6.86
C SER A 238 -25.71 6.66 7.07
N THR A 239 -25.18 5.72 7.86
CA THR A 239 -23.74 5.64 8.16
C THR A 239 -22.95 5.27 6.91
N MET A 240 -23.40 4.28 6.13
CA MET A 240 -22.78 3.94 4.84
C MET A 240 -22.68 5.17 3.94
N LEU A 241 -23.75 5.94 3.79
CA LEU A 241 -23.75 7.12 2.93
C LEU A 241 -22.84 8.23 3.49
N GLN A 242 -22.86 8.48 4.79
CA GLN A 242 -21.94 9.45 5.42
C GLN A 242 -20.48 9.08 5.18
N GLU A 243 -20.12 7.80 5.34
CA GLU A 243 -18.75 7.30 5.11
C GLU A 243 -18.40 7.32 3.61
N MET A 244 -19.32 6.96 2.73
CA MET A 244 -19.11 7.01 1.27
C MET A 244 -18.86 8.45 0.81
N TYR A 245 -19.70 9.39 1.21
CA TYR A 245 -19.62 10.79 0.78
C TYR A 245 -18.58 11.61 1.55
N ASP A 246 -17.95 11.03 2.57
CA ASP A 246 -17.04 11.71 3.50
C ASP A 246 -17.71 12.89 4.22
N VAL A 247 -18.98 12.68 4.60
CA VAL A 247 -19.85 13.64 5.29
C VAL A 247 -19.88 13.24 6.76
N HIS A 248 -18.72 13.35 7.41
CA HIS A 248 -18.63 13.07 8.83
C HIS A 248 -19.34 14.20 9.58
N ASN A 249 -20.27 13.85 10.47
CA ASN A 249 -20.82 14.83 11.41
C ASN A 249 -19.96 14.81 12.69
N PRO A 250 -19.08 15.80 12.90
CA PRO A 250 -18.22 15.84 14.08
C PRO A 250 -18.98 16.16 15.38
N THR A 251 -20.27 16.52 15.29
CA THR A 251 -21.07 17.01 16.43
C THR A 251 -22.23 16.07 16.80
N THR A 252 -22.83 15.34 15.85
CA THR A 252 -23.95 14.40 16.12
C THR A 252 -23.51 12.94 16.18
N GLY A 253 -22.24 12.65 15.91
CA GLY A 253 -21.63 11.34 16.04
C GLY A 253 -21.95 10.37 14.90
N SER A 254 -20.92 9.92 14.19
CA SER A 254 -20.96 8.63 13.49
C SER A 254 -20.94 7.50 14.54
N ILE A 255 -21.41 6.29 14.21
CA ILE A 255 -21.21 5.11 15.07
C ILE A 255 -19.72 4.85 15.37
N PHE A 256 -18.84 5.45 14.56
CA PHE A 256 -17.40 5.46 14.77
C PHE A 256 -16.91 6.47 15.80
N THR A 257 -17.66 7.50 16.20
CA THR A 257 -17.12 8.58 17.04
C THR A 257 -16.86 8.22 18.52
N HIS A 258 -15.89 8.91 19.12
CA HIS A 258 -15.67 9.05 20.58
C HIS A 258 -15.42 7.77 21.39
N PHE A 259 -14.58 6.86 20.88
CA PHE A 259 -14.16 5.64 21.62
C PHE A 259 -15.34 4.81 22.22
N ALA A 260 -16.58 5.07 21.80
CA ALA A 260 -17.84 4.62 22.40
C ALA A 260 -17.94 4.72 23.94
N LEU A 261 -17.65 5.89 24.53
CA LEU A 261 -17.90 6.16 25.96
C LEU A 261 -19.34 6.58 26.20
N ARG A 262 -20.24 5.72 25.77
CA ARG A 262 -21.66 5.81 26.06
C ARG A 262 -21.99 4.87 27.21
N ARG A 263 -23.17 5.03 27.82
CA ARG A 263 -23.63 4.11 28.87
C ARG A 263 -23.68 2.68 28.34
N ALA A 264 -23.54 1.67 29.19
CA ALA A 264 -23.46 0.25 28.79
C ALA A 264 -24.53 -0.17 27.75
N MET A 265 -25.80 0.21 27.95
CA MET A 265 -26.89 -0.07 26.99
C MET A 265 -26.67 0.53 25.59
N GLU A 266 -26.00 1.67 25.49
CA GLU A 266 -25.66 2.29 24.21
C GLU A 266 -24.45 1.63 23.56
N GLN A 267 -23.57 0.98 24.33
CA GLN A 267 -22.44 0.23 23.78
C GLN A 267 -22.90 -1.00 23.00
N ASP A 268 -23.88 -1.75 23.53
CA ASP A 268 -24.43 -2.92 22.84
C ASP A 268 -25.11 -2.54 21.52
N LEU A 269 -25.88 -1.44 21.53
CA LEU A 269 -26.49 -0.89 20.33
C LEU A 269 -25.44 -0.47 19.30
N VAL A 270 -24.37 0.21 19.72
CA VAL A 270 -23.27 0.61 18.81
C VAL A 270 -22.55 -0.61 18.24
N MET A 271 -22.30 -1.65 19.03
CA MET A 271 -21.66 -2.88 18.56
C MET A 271 -22.55 -3.65 17.58
N SER A 272 -23.85 -3.69 17.84
CA SER A 272 -24.84 -4.25 16.91
C SER A 272 -24.89 -3.46 15.59
N ASP A 273 -24.95 -2.12 15.66
CA ASP A 273 -24.93 -1.25 14.49
C ASP A 273 -23.63 -1.38 13.68
N LEU A 274 -22.48 -1.53 14.36
CA LEU A 274 -21.19 -1.77 13.72
C LEU A 274 -21.14 -3.13 13.01
N LEU A 275 -21.70 -4.19 13.61
CA LEU A 275 -21.81 -5.50 12.97
C LEU A 275 -22.76 -5.46 11.76
N ALA A 276 -23.89 -4.77 11.89
CA ALA A 276 -24.81 -4.56 10.79
C ALA A 276 -24.14 -3.78 9.65
N LEU A 277 -23.36 -2.75 9.98
CA LEU A 277 -22.56 -2.01 9.00
C LEU A 277 -21.48 -2.89 8.37
N PHE A 278 -20.81 -3.75 9.14
CA PHE A 278 -19.79 -4.67 8.64
C PHE A 278 -20.39 -5.64 7.62
N ALA A 279 -21.51 -6.29 7.96
CA ALA A 279 -22.22 -7.21 7.07
C ALA A 279 -22.76 -6.49 5.82
N ALA A 280 -23.37 -5.32 5.99
CA ALA A 280 -23.86 -4.52 4.85
C ALA A 280 -22.71 -4.07 3.94
N SER A 281 -21.58 -3.65 4.51
CA SER A 281 -20.42 -3.22 3.74
C SER A 281 -19.81 -4.37 2.93
N ASP A 282 -19.81 -5.60 3.45
CA ASP A 282 -19.43 -6.79 2.67
C ASP A 282 -20.42 -7.06 1.53
N LYS A 283 -21.72 -7.09 1.84
CA LYS A 283 -22.80 -7.29 0.87
C LYS A 283 -22.76 -6.30 -0.29
N TYR A 284 -22.44 -5.04 -0.03
CA TYR A 284 -22.35 -3.98 -1.04
C TYR A 284 -20.93 -3.72 -1.55
N SER A 285 -19.96 -4.57 -1.21
CA SER A 285 -18.55 -4.43 -1.65
C SER A 285 -17.92 -3.08 -1.30
N LEU A 286 -18.20 -2.57 -0.11
CA LEU A 286 -17.64 -1.33 0.47
C LEU A 286 -16.45 -1.65 1.38
N GLU A 287 -15.39 -2.22 0.82
CA GLU A 287 -14.23 -2.73 1.58
C GLU A 287 -13.57 -1.72 2.54
N PRO A 288 -13.41 -0.42 2.20
CA PRO A 288 -12.85 0.55 3.15
C PRO A 288 -13.72 0.73 4.40
N ILE A 289 -15.05 0.74 4.23
CA ILE A 289 -16.01 0.87 5.33
C ILE A 289 -16.05 -0.42 6.13
N LYS A 290 -16.03 -1.57 5.44
CA LYS A 290 -15.92 -2.90 6.08
C LYS A 290 -14.67 -2.99 6.96
N HIS A 291 -13.52 -2.54 6.46
CA HIS A 291 -12.27 -2.55 7.23
C HIS A 291 -12.35 -1.62 8.45
N LYS A 292 -12.87 -0.41 8.29
CA LYS A 292 -13.08 0.55 9.38
C LYS A 292 -14.05 0.00 10.45
N ALA A 293 -15.12 -0.67 10.03
CA ALA A 293 -16.08 -1.35 10.91
C ALA A 293 -15.42 -2.48 11.71
N ALA A 294 -14.64 -3.35 11.06
CA ALA A 294 -13.93 -4.44 11.76
C ALA A 294 -12.94 -3.90 12.80
N ASP A 295 -12.13 -2.91 12.42
CA ASP A 295 -11.17 -2.28 13.32
C ASP A 295 -11.87 -1.66 14.54
N ALA A 296 -12.96 -0.92 14.32
CA ALA A 296 -13.76 -0.33 15.39
C ALA A 296 -14.36 -1.39 16.33
N ILE A 297 -14.87 -2.51 15.81
CA ILE A 297 -15.40 -3.60 16.64
C ILE A 297 -14.28 -4.20 17.48
N ILE A 298 -13.16 -4.60 16.86
CA ILE A 298 -12.04 -5.26 17.53
C ILE A 298 -11.45 -4.38 18.64
N ASP A 299 -11.23 -3.11 18.36
CA ASP A 299 -10.64 -2.18 19.32
C ASP A 299 -11.59 -1.83 20.48
N ARG A 300 -12.90 -2.12 20.34
CA ARG A 300 -13.93 -1.84 21.35
C ARG A 300 -14.36 -3.04 22.19
N LEU A 301 -14.07 -4.27 21.75
CA LEU A 301 -14.37 -5.48 22.53
C LEU A 301 -13.91 -5.44 24.00
N PRO A 302 -12.72 -4.87 24.33
CA PRO A 302 -12.25 -4.80 25.72
C PRO A 302 -13.16 -4.00 26.68
N PHE A 303 -13.98 -3.08 26.15
CA PHE A 303 -14.85 -2.22 26.95
C PHE A 303 -16.23 -2.84 27.24
N ILE A 304 -16.56 -3.98 26.63
CA ILE A 304 -17.80 -4.70 26.93
C ILE A 304 -17.60 -5.40 28.28
N HIS A 305 -18.23 -4.87 29.32
CA HIS A 305 -18.11 -5.40 30.69
C HIS A 305 -19.04 -6.59 30.94
N ASP A 306 -20.24 -6.55 30.36
CA ASP A 306 -21.30 -7.50 30.63
C ASP A 306 -21.02 -8.87 29.96
N PRO A 307 -20.98 -9.98 30.73
CA PRO A 307 -20.71 -11.32 30.21
C PRO A 307 -21.76 -11.80 29.19
N LEU A 308 -23.02 -11.41 29.35
CA LEU A 308 -24.08 -11.82 28.44
C LEU A 308 -23.91 -11.10 27.10
N SER A 309 -23.62 -9.80 27.13
CA SER A 309 -23.42 -8.97 25.94
C SER A 309 -22.23 -9.44 25.09
N ILE A 310 -21.13 -9.91 25.71
CA ILE A 310 -20.00 -10.46 24.94
C ILE A 310 -20.34 -11.83 24.31
N VAL A 311 -21.13 -12.66 24.99
CA VAL A 311 -21.62 -13.95 24.45
C VAL A 311 -22.63 -13.73 23.31
N ASP A 312 -23.47 -12.72 23.44
CA ASP A 312 -24.44 -12.29 22.42
C ASP A 312 -23.71 -11.85 21.16
N LEU A 313 -22.72 -10.99 21.33
CA LEU A 313 -21.90 -10.51 20.22
C LEU A 313 -21.15 -11.65 19.53
N ALA A 314 -20.60 -12.59 20.30
CA ALA A 314 -19.96 -13.79 19.74
C ALA A 314 -20.95 -14.66 18.96
N SER A 315 -22.18 -14.80 19.46
CA SER A 315 -23.23 -15.53 18.76
C SER A 315 -23.52 -14.88 17.41
N CYS A 316 -23.73 -13.56 17.37
CA CYS A 316 -23.94 -12.81 16.12
C CYS A 316 -22.77 -12.92 15.12
N ILE A 317 -21.52 -12.90 15.60
CA ILE A 317 -20.32 -13.02 14.74
C ILE A 317 -20.20 -14.43 14.14
N TYR A 318 -20.74 -15.46 14.81
CA TYR A 318 -20.71 -16.85 14.35
C TYR A 318 -22.00 -17.31 13.66
N GLU A 319 -23.03 -16.45 13.59
CA GLU A 319 -24.20 -16.66 12.75
C GLU A 319 -23.85 -16.58 11.25
N GLU A 320 -24.66 -17.22 10.41
CA GLU A 320 -24.46 -17.30 8.95
C GLU A 320 -24.43 -15.92 8.27
N ALA A 321 -25.02 -14.89 8.89
CA ALA A 321 -25.05 -13.54 8.36
C ALA A 321 -23.70 -12.81 8.42
N CYS A 322 -22.73 -13.30 9.20
CA CYS A 322 -21.42 -12.69 9.32
C CYS A 322 -20.49 -13.13 8.16
N PRO A 323 -19.85 -12.19 7.43
CA PRO A 323 -18.99 -12.49 6.28
C PRO A 323 -17.95 -13.60 6.53
N ALA A 324 -17.69 -14.42 5.50
CA ALA A 324 -16.65 -15.45 5.57
C ALA A 324 -15.24 -14.84 5.73
N MET A 325 -14.98 -13.74 5.03
CA MET A 325 -13.78 -12.93 5.23
C MET A 325 -14.04 -11.88 6.32
N ASP A 326 -13.86 -12.27 7.57
CA ASP A 326 -14.24 -11.49 8.76
C ASP A 326 -13.14 -10.56 9.32
N ARG A 327 -11.99 -10.47 8.63
CA ARG A 327 -10.85 -9.61 9.01
C ARG A 327 -10.32 -9.85 10.43
N GLY A 328 -10.54 -11.05 10.99
CA GLY A 328 -10.06 -11.42 12.32
C GLY A 328 -11.07 -11.21 13.45
N LEU A 329 -12.30 -10.79 13.16
CA LEU A 329 -13.37 -10.61 14.16
C LEU A 329 -13.61 -11.89 14.98
N ARG A 330 -13.72 -13.05 14.31
CA ARG A 330 -13.90 -14.35 14.99
C ARG A 330 -12.73 -14.68 15.91
N LYS A 331 -11.49 -14.39 15.50
CA LYS A 331 -10.31 -14.59 16.36
C LYS A 331 -10.37 -13.67 17.58
N ALA A 332 -10.62 -12.38 17.37
CA ALA A 332 -10.65 -11.37 18.44
C ALA A 332 -11.74 -11.66 19.48
N ILE A 333 -12.95 -12.02 19.06
CA ILE A 333 -14.04 -12.33 20.00
C ILE A 333 -13.78 -13.60 20.81
N ILE A 334 -13.15 -14.63 20.21
CA ILE A 334 -12.79 -15.86 20.94
C ILE A 334 -11.72 -15.59 21.99
N VAL A 335 -10.74 -14.72 21.71
CA VAL A 335 -9.75 -14.30 22.71
C VAL A 335 -10.42 -13.62 23.90
N GLN A 336 -11.42 -12.76 23.64
CA GLN A 336 -12.16 -12.06 24.69
C GLN A 336 -13.06 -13.00 25.51
N LEU A 337 -13.74 -13.95 24.86
CA LEU A 337 -14.50 -14.99 25.54
C LEU A 337 -13.62 -15.87 26.42
N LEU A 338 -12.47 -16.29 25.91
CA LEU A 338 -11.53 -17.11 26.68
C LEU A 338 -11.03 -16.38 27.93
N ALA A 339 -10.70 -15.09 27.81
CA ALA A 339 -10.27 -14.29 28.94
C ALA A 339 -11.35 -14.15 30.02
N ARG A 340 -12.63 -14.11 29.63
CA ARG A 340 -13.79 -13.87 30.50
C ARG A 340 -14.60 -15.12 30.83
N LEU A 341 -14.08 -16.31 30.50
CA LEU A 341 -14.78 -17.57 30.72
C LEU A 341 -15.22 -17.77 32.19
N PRO A 342 -14.43 -17.42 33.22
CA PRO A 342 -14.88 -17.52 34.61
C PRO A 342 -16.14 -16.70 34.89
N SER A 343 -16.18 -15.42 34.48
CA SER A 343 -17.35 -14.57 34.66
C SER A 343 -18.57 -15.03 33.85
N ILE A 344 -18.35 -15.64 32.68
CA ILE A 344 -19.44 -16.22 31.87
C ILE A 344 -20.03 -17.46 32.55
N MET A 345 -19.20 -18.26 33.22
CA MET A 345 -19.65 -19.46 33.94
C MET A 345 -20.40 -19.14 35.24
N GLU A 346 -20.10 -17.99 35.85
CA GLU A 346 -20.75 -17.53 37.09
C GLU A 346 -22.13 -16.89 36.84
N ASP A 347 -22.38 -16.37 35.63
CA ASP A 347 -23.67 -15.79 35.24
C ASP A 347 -24.55 -16.84 34.53
N GLU A 348 -25.71 -17.16 35.11
CA GLU A 348 -26.59 -18.24 34.64
C GLU A 348 -27.10 -18.02 33.20
N ASP A 349 -27.48 -16.78 32.85
CA ASP A 349 -28.02 -16.46 31.53
C ASP A 349 -26.91 -16.51 30.47
N SER A 350 -25.73 -15.97 30.78
CA SER A 350 -24.54 -16.03 29.93
C SER A 350 -24.08 -17.46 29.70
N TRP A 351 -23.99 -18.27 30.77
CA TRP A 351 -23.57 -19.66 30.70
C TRP A 351 -24.52 -20.49 29.86
N LYS A 352 -25.83 -20.32 30.07
CA LYS A 352 -26.85 -21.01 29.27
C LYS A 352 -26.68 -20.69 27.79
N LYS A 353 -26.60 -19.42 27.42
CA LYS A 353 -26.48 -19.01 26.02
C LYS A 353 -25.16 -19.45 25.37
N TYR A 354 -24.06 -19.36 26.12
CA TYR A 354 -22.75 -19.84 25.68
C TYR A 354 -22.73 -21.36 25.45
N SER A 355 -23.27 -22.14 26.38
CA SER A 355 -23.27 -23.60 26.33
C SER A 355 -24.19 -24.19 25.25
N GLU A 356 -25.24 -23.45 24.85
CA GLU A 356 -26.13 -23.82 23.76
C GLU A 356 -25.53 -23.50 22.37
N ASN A 357 -24.55 -22.59 22.28
CA ASN A 357 -23.93 -22.16 21.02
C ASN A 357 -22.76 -23.07 20.59
N LYS A 358 -23.10 -24.15 19.86
CA LYS A 358 -22.13 -25.13 19.35
C LYS A 358 -21.03 -24.55 18.46
N ALA A 359 -21.32 -23.49 17.70
CA ALA A 359 -20.35 -22.88 16.78
C ALA A 359 -19.25 -22.16 17.56
N VAL A 360 -19.63 -21.35 18.55
CA VAL A 360 -18.72 -20.64 19.44
C VAL A 360 -17.91 -21.61 20.29
N LEU A 361 -18.54 -22.65 20.87
CA LEU A 361 -17.85 -23.70 21.63
C LEU A 361 -16.77 -24.41 20.81
N LYS A 362 -17.12 -24.83 19.58
CA LYS A 362 -16.16 -25.50 18.68
C LYS A 362 -14.99 -24.58 18.36
N ALA A 363 -15.25 -23.29 18.11
CA ALA A 363 -14.21 -22.32 17.80
C ALA A 363 -13.27 -22.08 18.99
N LEU A 364 -13.81 -21.95 20.20
CA LEU A 364 -13.02 -21.75 21.42
C LEU A 364 -12.13 -22.97 21.72
N HIS A 365 -12.67 -24.19 21.60
CA HIS A 365 -11.89 -25.42 21.78
C HIS A 365 -10.79 -25.55 20.72
N THR A 366 -11.10 -25.21 19.46
CA THR A 366 -10.11 -25.22 18.37
C THR A 366 -8.97 -24.25 18.65
N TYR A 367 -9.29 -23.06 19.16
CA TYR A 367 -8.30 -22.05 19.55
C TYR A 367 -7.41 -22.54 20.71
N GLN A 368 -7.99 -23.15 21.74
CA GLN A 368 -7.25 -23.72 22.87
C GLN A 368 -6.31 -24.87 22.46
N CYS A 369 -6.76 -25.77 21.58
CA CYS A 369 -5.90 -26.84 21.06
C CYS A 369 -4.69 -26.29 20.29
N GLY A 370 -4.89 -25.24 19.47
CA GLY A 370 -3.78 -24.59 18.76
C GLY A 370 -2.75 -23.91 19.67
N MET A 371 -3.16 -23.45 20.87
CA MET A 371 -2.23 -22.92 21.88
C MET A 371 -1.41 -24.01 22.58
N LEU A 372 -1.92 -25.24 22.68
CA LEU A 372 -1.20 -26.36 23.30
C LEU A 372 -0.11 -26.91 22.38
N ASP A 373 -0.35 -26.94 21.07
CA ASP A 373 0.64 -27.38 20.06
C ASP A 373 1.86 -26.44 19.97
N THR A 374 1.71 -25.16 20.32
CA THR A 374 2.81 -24.18 20.35
C THR A 374 3.71 -24.35 21.58
N VAL A 375 3.18 -24.87 22.69
CA VAL A 375 3.94 -25.08 23.95
C VAL A 375 4.69 -26.42 23.95
N SER A 376 4.28 -27.41 23.14
CA SER A 376 4.86 -28.76 23.08
C SER A 376 6.23 -28.87 22.36
N SER A 377 6.80 -27.76 21.89
CA SER A 377 8.06 -27.75 21.11
C SER A 377 9.36 -27.67 21.94
N HIS A 378 9.30 -27.69 23.27
CA HIS A 378 10.47 -27.81 24.15
C HIS A 378 10.46 -29.15 24.92
N GLY A 379 11.37 -30.05 24.53
CA GLY A 379 11.28 -31.48 24.83
C GLY A 379 11.63 -31.94 26.25
N LEU A 380 11.25 -33.19 26.52
CA LEU A 380 11.90 -34.12 27.46
C LEU A 380 11.87 -35.55 26.89
N LEU A 381 12.96 -36.27 27.16
CA LEU A 381 13.41 -37.53 26.58
C LEU A 381 12.64 -38.79 27.07
N THR A 382 12.25 -39.66 26.11
CA THR A 382 12.20 -41.17 26.01
C THR A 382 12.39 -42.12 27.23
N PRO A 383 12.13 -43.47 27.17
CA PRO A 383 11.30 -44.37 26.31
C PRO A 383 10.65 -45.56 27.13
N PRO A 384 10.38 -46.82 26.64
CA PRO A 384 9.89 -47.36 25.35
C PRO A 384 8.65 -48.31 25.49
N SER A 385 8.00 -48.66 24.36
CA SER A 385 7.75 -50.08 23.98
C SER A 385 7.12 -50.22 22.58
N SER A 386 7.75 -51.04 21.73
CA SER A 386 7.18 -51.73 20.55
C SER A 386 6.77 -53.16 20.96
N PRO A 387 6.19 -54.05 20.11
CA PRO A 387 5.77 -53.98 18.69
C PRO A 387 4.32 -54.51 18.46
N THR A 388 3.65 -54.39 17.29
CA THR A 388 3.69 -55.38 16.19
C THR A 388 2.68 -55.10 15.05
N LYS A 389 3.10 -55.47 13.82
CA LYS A 389 2.37 -56.03 12.66
C LYS A 389 1.49 -55.12 11.75
N ASN A 390 2.07 -54.81 10.58
CA ASN A 390 1.42 -54.76 9.24
C ASN A 390 0.73 -56.11 8.89
N PRO A 391 -0.08 -56.27 7.80
CA PRO A 391 -0.16 -55.48 6.56
C PRO A 391 -1.57 -55.29 5.93
N MET A 392 -1.69 -54.42 4.90
CA MET A 392 -2.28 -54.70 3.56
C MET A 392 -2.83 -53.44 2.87
N ALA A 393 -2.24 -53.12 1.72
CA ALA A 393 -2.93 -52.51 0.57
C ALA A 393 -3.57 -53.67 -0.28
N PRO A 394 -4.41 -53.46 -1.32
CA PRO A 394 -4.03 -52.70 -2.52
C PRO A 394 -5.14 -51.92 -3.29
N ASP A 395 -4.63 -51.12 -4.23
CA ASP A 395 -5.11 -50.51 -5.48
C ASP A 395 -6.46 -50.91 -6.13
N VAL A 396 -7.03 -50.01 -6.94
CA VAL A 396 -7.08 -50.05 -8.44
C VAL A 396 -8.16 -49.09 -9.03
N ALA A 397 -7.69 -48.12 -9.84
CA ALA A 397 -8.21 -47.58 -11.15
C ALA A 397 -9.69 -47.07 -11.27
N SER A 398 -10.14 -46.27 -12.25
CA SER A 398 -9.62 -45.71 -13.52
C SER A 398 -10.67 -44.74 -14.14
N MET A 399 -10.22 -43.83 -15.04
CA MET A 399 -10.92 -43.25 -16.23
C MET A 399 -12.11 -42.26 -16.03
N ASN A 400 -12.39 -41.22 -16.84
CA ASN A 400 -11.93 -40.72 -18.15
C ASN A 400 -12.45 -39.26 -18.35
N SER A 401 -11.62 -38.27 -18.76
CA SER A 401 -11.51 -37.62 -20.10
C SER A 401 -12.50 -36.49 -20.50
N ALA A 402 -11.98 -35.23 -20.57
CA ALA A 402 -12.03 -34.17 -21.62
C ALA A 402 -13.32 -33.86 -22.45
N PRO A 403 -13.54 -32.66 -23.09
CA PRO A 403 -12.54 -31.76 -23.69
C PRO A 403 -12.79 -30.21 -23.69
N THR A 404 -11.86 -29.55 -24.39
CA THR A 404 -11.32 -28.18 -24.51
C THR A 404 -12.11 -27.08 -25.28
N THR A 405 -11.85 -25.80 -24.89
CA THR A 405 -11.74 -24.47 -25.64
C THR A 405 -12.95 -23.79 -26.33
N PRO A 406 -12.90 -22.47 -26.70
CA PRO A 406 -12.00 -21.35 -26.34
C PRO A 406 -12.68 -19.98 -25.98
N ALA A 407 -11.86 -19.05 -25.48
CA ALA A 407 -12.18 -17.67 -25.08
C ALA A 407 -12.59 -16.71 -26.24
N LEU A 408 -13.52 -15.79 -25.95
CA LEU A 408 -13.92 -14.66 -26.81
C LEU A 408 -13.52 -13.30 -26.19
N LYS A 409 -13.10 -12.40 -27.09
CA LYS A 409 -12.37 -11.14 -26.88
C LYS A 409 -13.17 -10.06 -26.12
N ALA A 410 -12.47 -9.32 -25.25
CA ALA A 410 -12.96 -8.13 -24.56
C ALA A 410 -13.03 -6.88 -25.47
N SER A 411 -14.11 -6.12 -25.36
CA SER A 411 -14.34 -4.82 -26.03
C SER A 411 -13.99 -3.67 -25.07
N GLN A 412 -13.15 -2.73 -25.53
CA GLN A 412 -12.59 -1.61 -24.75
C GLN A 412 -13.58 -0.41 -24.70
N LYS A 413 -13.82 0.17 -23.50
CA LYS A 413 -14.45 1.50 -23.31
C LYS A 413 -13.34 2.55 -23.01
N PRO A 414 -13.52 3.84 -23.36
CA PRO A 414 -12.42 4.78 -23.55
C PRO A 414 -11.84 5.34 -22.23
N PRO A 415 -10.57 5.80 -22.23
CA PRO A 415 -9.90 6.31 -21.03
C PRO A 415 -10.47 7.66 -20.58
N ALA A 416 -10.60 7.83 -19.26
CA ALA A 416 -10.83 9.14 -18.65
C ALA A 416 -9.68 10.09 -19.02
N GLY A 417 -10.01 11.32 -19.46
CA GLY A 417 -9.02 12.29 -19.93
C GLY A 417 -8.02 12.72 -18.85
N PRO A 418 -6.87 13.31 -19.24
CA PRO A 418 -5.83 13.72 -18.31
C PRO A 418 -6.27 14.92 -17.45
N ASN A 419 -5.89 14.92 -16.17
CA ASN A 419 -6.14 16.04 -15.24
C ASN A 419 -5.13 17.20 -15.41
N VAL A 420 -3.95 16.92 -15.96
CA VAL A 420 -3.01 17.93 -16.46
C VAL A 420 -3.20 18.02 -17.97
N LEU A 421 -3.60 19.18 -18.49
CA LEU A 421 -3.87 19.35 -19.93
C LEU A 421 -2.57 19.49 -20.74
N GLU A 422 -1.60 20.21 -20.18
CA GLU A 422 -0.28 20.42 -20.73
C GLU A 422 0.80 20.30 -19.65
N VAL A 423 1.91 19.62 -19.97
CA VAL A 423 3.09 19.62 -19.11
C VAL A 423 4.27 20.25 -19.84
N VAL A 424 4.93 21.21 -19.21
CA VAL A 424 6.16 21.84 -19.68
C VAL A 424 7.34 21.18 -18.96
N PHE A 425 8.03 20.26 -19.62
CA PHE A 425 9.21 19.60 -19.10
C PHE A 425 10.47 20.37 -19.54
N GLY A 426 11.10 21.08 -18.60
CA GLY A 426 12.10 22.11 -18.93
C GLY A 426 11.46 23.22 -19.74
N SER A 427 11.69 23.23 -21.05
CA SER A 427 11.02 24.12 -22.01
C SER A 427 10.21 23.37 -23.09
N LEU A 428 10.09 22.03 -22.97
CA LEU A 428 9.33 21.21 -23.92
C LEU A 428 7.88 21.10 -23.47
N LEU A 429 6.96 21.51 -24.36
CA LEU A 429 5.52 21.32 -24.14
C LEU A 429 5.11 19.90 -24.59
N ILE A 430 4.55 19.12 -23.67
CA ILE A 430 4.16 17.74 -23.89
C ILE A 430 2.70 17.60 -23.47
N LYS A 431 1.90 16.87 -24.26
CA LYS A 431 0.52 16.55 -23.92
C LYS A 431 0.47 15.25 -23.09
N PRO A 432 -0.02 15.28 -21.84
CA PRO A 432 -0.23 14.07 -21.04
C PRO A 432 -1.24 13.12 -21.67
N TRP A 433 -1.07 11.83 -21.40
CA TRP A 433 -1.93 10.76 -21.93
C TRP A 433 -2.94 10.29 -20.89
N TYR A 434 -2.52 10.27 -19.62
CA TYR A 434 -3.26 9.74 -18.50
C TYR A 434 -3.27 10.74 -17.34
N PRO A 435 -4.23 10.63 -16.42
CA PRO A 435 -4.19 11.41 -15.19
C PRO A 435 -3.00 11.01 -14.31
N SER A 436 -2.44 12.00 -13.62
CA SER A 436 -1.40 11.83 -12.59
C SER A 436 -1.82 12.50 -11.29
N PHE A 437 -1.44 11.92 -10.17
CA PHE A 437 -1.94 12.27 -8.84
C PHE A 437 -1.05 13.28 -8.12
N TYR A 438 -0.71 14.39 -8.80
CA TYR A 438 -0.05 15.52 -8.13
C TYR A 438 -0.92 16.04 -6.98
N PRO A 439 -0.34 16.48 -5.85
CA PRO A 439 -1.11 16.95 -4.69
C PRO A 439 -2.05 18.11 -5.07
N GLU A 440 -3.35 17.94 -4.82
CA GLU A 440 -4.39 18.90 -5.24
C GLU A 440 -4.19 20.27 -4.57
N GLU A 441 -3.69 20.29 -3.34
CA GLU A 441 -3.35 21.50 -2.60
C GLU A 441 -2.26 22.33 -3.30
N LEU A 442 -1.34 21.68 -4.01
CA LEU A 442 -0.25 22.35 -4.73
C LEU A 442 -0.69 22.76 -6.14
N VAL A 443 -1.28 21.84 -6.90
CA VAL A 443 -1.52 22.06 -8.34
C VAL A 443 -2.99 22.25 -8.71
N GLY A 444 -3.93 21.80 -7.88
CA GLY A 444 -5.37 21.76 -8.13
C GLY A 444 -5.86 20.46 -8.78
N ARG A 445 -7.17 20.17 -8.70
CA ARG A 445 -7.81 18.99 -9.31
C ARG A 445 -7.56 18.86 -10.82
N ARG A 446 -7.53 20.01 -11.50
CA ARG A 446 -7.28 20.12 -12.93
C ARG A 446 -6.33 21.27 -13.18
N VAL A 447 -5.28 20.99 -13.94
CA VAL A 447 -4.20 21.93 -14.21
C VAL A 447 -4.15 22.16 -15.71
N GLU A 448 -4.28 23.41 -16.14
CA GLU A 448 -4.11 23.74 -17.55
C GLU A 448 -2.68 23.49 -18.00
N ARG A 449 -1.71 23.99 -17.22
CA ARG A 449 -0.29 23.84 -17.52
C ARG A 449 0.53 23.57 -16.26
N LEU A 450 1.24 22.46 -16.25
CA LEU A 450 2.15 22.08 -15.18
C LEU A 450 3.60 22.23 -15.64
N TYR A 451 4.43 22.94 -14.90
CA TYR A 451 5.86 23.07 -15.18
C TYR A 451 6.65 22.06 -14.36
N VAL A 452 7.57 21.34 -15.01
CA VAL A 452 8.37 20.27 -14.40
C VAL A 452 9.84 20.50 -14.73
N CYS A 453 10.69 20.52 -13.70
CA CYS A 453 12.12 20.74 -13.84
C CYS A 453 12.79 19.54 -14.50
N GLN A 454 13.60 19.79 -15.53
CA GLN A 454 14.25 18.72 -16.30
C GLN A 454 15.36 17.96 -15.53
N TRP A 455 15.85 18.54 -14.43
CA TRP A 455 16.95 17.98 -13.64
C TRP A 455 16.46 17.25 -12.40
N CYS A 456 15.52 17.84 -11.64
CA CYS A 456 15.07 17.29 -10.35
C CYS A 456 13.59 16.85 -10.33
N PHE A 457 12.89 16.98 -11.46
CA PHE A 457 11.45 16.69 -11.62
C PHE A 457 10.52 17.48 -10.69
N LYS A 458 11.02 18.45 -9.91
CA LYS A 458 10.18 19.35 -9.11
C LYS A 458 9.21 20.07 -10.02
N TYR A 459 7.97 20.19 -9.55
CA TYR A 459 6.86 20.71 -10.33
C TYR A 459 6.26 21.98 -9.71
N SER A 460 5.56 22.76 -10.53
CA SER A 460 4.83 23.97 -10.14
C SER A 460 3.71 24.24 -11.14
N LYS A 461 2.56 24.75 -10.68
CA LYS A 461 1.53 25.35 -11.56
C LYS A 461 1.85 26.81 -11.91
N GLU A 462 2.72 27.46 -11.14
CA GLU A 462 3.08 28.86 -11.29
C GLU A 462 4.39 29.03 -12.07
N LEU A 463 4.33 29.80 -13.15
CA LEU A 463 5.47 30.05 -14.03
C LEU A 463 6.60 30.82 -13.33
N VAL A 464 6.27 31.86 -12.56
CA VAL A 464 7.29 32.72 -11.92
C VAL A 464 8.11 31.93 -10.91
N GLY A 465 7.45 31.16 -10.04
CA GLY A 465 8.13 30.27 -9.09
C GLY A 465 8.97 29.19 -9.79
N PHE A 466 8.49 28.65 -10.90
CA PHE A 466 9.24 27.68 -11.71
C PHE A 466 10.51 28.28 -12.33
N LEU A 467 10.43 29.49 -12.92
CA LEU A 467 11.59 30.17 -13.48
C LEU A 467 12.64 30.51 -12.42
N GLY A 468 12.20 30.89 -11.21
CA GLY A 468 13.08 31.05 -10.05
C GLY A 468 13.79 29.74 -9.70
N HIS A 469 13.05 28.63 -9.67
CA HIS A 469 13.61 27.31 -9.42
C HIS A 469 14.64 26.88 -10.47
N LEU A 470 14.40 27.09 -11.77
CA LEU A 470 15.36 26.69 -12.82
C LEU A 470 16.73 27.36 -12.64
N LYS A 471 16.77 28.61 -12.18
CA LYS A 471 18.02 29.33 -11.91
C LYS A 471 18.77 28.81 -10.69
N ALA A 472 18.03 28.38 -9.66
CA ALA A 472 18.57 27.97 -8.36
C ALA A 472 18.54 26.45 -8.12
N CYS A 473 18.21 25.65 -9.14
CA CYS A 473 18.06 24.21 -8.96
C CYS A 473 19.39 23.57 -8.56
N PRO A 474 19.45 22.82 -7.45
CA PRO A 474 20.70 22.24 -6.96
C PRO A 474 21.27 21.18 -7.92
N LEU A 475 20.40 20.54 -8.72
CA LEU A 475 20.79 19.51 -9.68
C LEU A 475 21.08 20.06 -11.09
N ARG A 476 21.13 21.39 -11.25
CA ARG A 476 21.37 22.02 -12.56
C ARG A 476 22.77 21.73 -13.11
N ASN A 477 23.74 21.75 -12.21
CA ASN A 477 25.17 21.62 -12.51
C ASN A 477 25.75 20.34 -11.88
N THR A 478 24.93 19.33 -11.61
CA THR A 478 25.40 18.00 -11.19
C THR A 478 24.72 16.92 -12.01
N PRO A 479 25.33 15.73 -12.20
CA PRO A 479 24.65 14.59 -12.78
C PRO A 479 23.39 14.22 -11.96
N PRO A 480 22.47 13.42 -12.52
CA PRO A 480 21.36 12.87 -11.76
C PRO A 480 21.86 12.19 -10.48
N PRO A 481 21.07 12.21 -9.39
CA PRO A 481 21.46 11.54 -8.16
C PRO A 481 21.65 10.05 -8.41
N GLY A 482 22.40 9.39 -7.53
CA GLY A 482 22.66 7.96 -7.61
C GLY A 482 24.01 7.61 -8.24
N VAL A 483 24.16 6.34 -8.62
CA VAL A 483 25.42 5.75 -9.09
C VAL A 483 25.34 5.54 -10.60
N ASN A 484 26.33 6.02 -11.35
CA ASN A 484 26.44 5.69 -12.77
C ASN A 484 26.87 4.23 -12.93
N VAL A 485 25.94 3.38 -13.36
CA VAL A 485 26.13 1.92 -13.49
C VAL A 485 26.47 1.47 -14.90
N TYR A 486 26.33 2.36 -15.89
CA TYR A 486 26.59 2.07 -17.29
C TYR A 486 26.94 3.36 -18.03
N LYS A 487 28.02 3.33 -18.81
CA LYS A 487 28.37 4.45 -19.69
C LYS A 487 28.96 3.93 -21.00
N LYS A 488 28.26 4.17 -22.11
CA LYS A 488 28.76 3.87 -23.44
C LYS A 488 28.16 4.83 -24.46
N ASP A 489 28.98 5.24 -25.42
CA ASP A 489 28.60 6.17 -26.49
C ASP A 489 27.96 7.45 -25.92
N ASP A 490 26.78 7.82 -26.43
CA ASP A 490 26.00 8.99 -26.01
C ASP A 490 25.05 8.72 -24.83
N TYR A 491 25.15 7.56 -24.16
CA TYR A 491 24.21 7.16 -23.11
C TYR A 491 24.87 6.79 -21.79
N SER A 492 24.15 7.03 -20.70
CA SER A 492 24.52 6.55 -19.37
C SER A 492 23.29 6.08 -18.59
N LEU A 493 23.46 5.10 -17.69
CA LEU A 493 22.42 4.70 -16.75
C LEU A 493 22.84 5.04 -15.33
N TYR A 494 21.94 5.69 -14.60
CA TYR A 494 22.11 5.98 -13.18
C TYR A 494 21.15 5.14 -12.36
N GLU A 495 21.67 4.37 -11.40
CA GLU A 495 20.88 3.66 -10.40
C GLU A 495 20.59 4.58 -9.22
N ILE A 496 19.32 4.73 -8.90
CA ILE A 496 18.81 5.53 -7.79
C ILE A 496 18.05 4.62 -6.85
N ASP A 497 18.45 4.64 -5.58
CA ASP A 497 17.65 4.09 -4.49
C ASP A 497 16.55 5.08 -4.10
N GLY A 498 15.29 4.65 -4.25
CA GLY A 498 14.12 5.46 -3.91
C GLY A 498 14.00 5.78 -2.42
N GLU A 499 14.60 4.99 -1.54
CA GLU A 499 14.68 5.29 -0.11
C GLU A 499 15.63 6.46 0.17
N LYS A 500 16.81 6.44 -0.47
CA LYS A 500 17.84 7.48 -0.31
C LYS A 500 17.46 8.79 -1.01
N ASN A 501 16.76 8.71 -2.14
CA ASN A 501 16.40 9.87 -2.98
C ASN A 501 14.88 10.03 -3.11
N LYS A 502 14.15 9.96 -1.98
CA LYS A 502 12.68 9.89 -1.93
C LYS A 502 11.97 10.97 -2.75
N MET A 503 12.30 12.24 -2.55
CA MET A 503 11.66 13.35 -3.27
C MET A 503 11.89 13.30 -4.78
N TYR A 504 13.10 12.94 -5.21
CA TYR A 504 13.41 12.81 -6.64
C TYR A 504 12.59 11.68 -7.26
N ALA A 505 12.55 10.51 -6.61
CA ALA A 505 11.83 9.34 -7.08
C ALA A 505 10.31 9.56 -7.11
N GLN A 506 9.74 10.24 -6.10
CA GLN A 506 8.32 10.61 -6.08
C GLN A 506 7.98 11.56 -7.23
N ASN A 507 8.77 12.63 -7.41
CA ASN A 507 8.57 13.58 -8.50
C ASN A 507 8.67 12.91 -9.88
N LEU A 508 9.66 12.03 -10.07
CA LEU A 508 9.81 11.22 -11.28
C LEU A 508 8.59 10.32 -11.51
N CYS A 509 8.07 9.68 -10.47
CA CYS A 509 6.89 8.81 -10.57
C CYS A 509 5.62 9.57 -10.94
N LEU A 510 5.40 10.75 -10.35
CA LEU A 510 4.29 11.64 -10.69
C LEU A 510 4.39 12.10 -12.15
N PHE A 511 5.59 12.46 -12.61
CA PHE A 511 5.80 12.81 -14.02
C PHE A 511 5.56 11.61 -14.94
N ALA A 512 6.07 10.42 -14.58
CA ALA A 512 5.90 9.20 -15.36
C ALA A 512 4.43 8.79 -15.49
N LYS A 513 3.64 8.97 -14.42
CA LYS A 513 2.22 8.62 -14.39
C LYS A 513 1.38 9.38 -15.43
N LEU A 514 1.83 10.56 -15.89
CA LEU A 514 1.21 11.29 -17.01
C LEU A 514 1.21 10.48 -18.32
N PHE A 515 2.10 9.49 -18.44
CA PHE A 515 2.31 8.70 -19.66
C PHE A 515 2.18 7.18 -19.44
N LEU A 516 1.81 6.77 -18.22
CA LEU A 516 1.57 5.37 -17.84
C LEU A 516 0.17 5.22 -17.25
N ASP A 517 -0.64 4.35 -17.84
CA ASP A 517 -2.02 4.11 -17.40
C ASP A 517 -2.07 3.39 -16.04
N THR A 518 -1.35 2.27 -15.96
CA THR A 518 -1.44 1.28 -14.89
C THR A 518 -0.43 1.46 -13.75
N LYS A 519 0.32 2.57 -13.70
CA LYS A 519 1.25 2.82 -12.58
C LYS A 519 0.49 3.13 -11.30
N SER A 520 0.53 2.20 -10.34
CA SER A 520 -0.19 2.26 -9.05
C SER A 520 0.63 2.89 -7.92
N VAL A 521 1.96 2.78 -7.98
CA VAL A 521 2.86 3.27 -6.92
C VAL A 521 3.62 4.52 -7.40
N PHE A 522 3.41 5.65 -6.72
CA PHE A 522 4.06 6.93 -7.02
C PHE A 522 4.49 7.73 -5.78
N TYR A 523 3.99 7.41 -4.58
CA TYR A 523 4.43 8.01 -3.31
C TYR A 523 5.30 7.07 -2.46
N ASP A 524 4.99 5.78 -2.41
CA ASP A 524 5.84 4.79 -1.72
C ASP A 524 6.94 4.28 -2.64
N VAL A 525 8.03 5.04 -2.70
CA VAL A 525 9.18 4.77 -3.58
C VAL A 525 10.29 3.96 -2.88
N THR A 526 10.12 3.66 -1.59
CA THR A 526 11.19 3.15 -0.71
C THR A 526 11.65 1.73 -1.08
N THR A 527 10.74 0.94 -1.62
CA THR A 527 10.96 -0.46 -2.02
C THR A 527 11.50 -0.62 -3.45
N PHE A 528 11.79 0.49 -4.15
CA PHE A 528 12.19 0.49 -5.56
C PHE A 528 13.60 1.06 -5.79
N LEU A 529 14.29 0.45 -6.75
CA LEU A 529 15.41 1.03 -7.47
C LEU A 529 14.91 1.62 -8.80
N TYR A 530 15.52 2.73 -9.22
CA TYR A 530 15.21 3.41 -10.48
C TYR A 530 16.48 3.52 -11.33
N TYR A 531 16.38 3.11 -12.59
CA TYR A 531 17.49 3.17 -13.53
C TYR A 531 17.19 4.23 -14.59
N LEU A 532 17.81 5.40 -14.42
CA LEU A 532 17.61 6.56 -15.30
C LEU A 532 18.49 6.47 -16.54
N LEU A 533 17.89 6.53 -17.72
CA LEU A 533 18.62 6.69 -18.97
C LEU A 533 18.90 8.17 -19.23
N VAL A 534 20.18 8.50 -19.29
CA VAL A 534 20.70 9.83 -19.59
C VAL A 534 21.26 9.83 -21.00
N ALA A 535 20.76 10.71 -21.86
CA ALA A 535 21.31 10.97 -23.18
C ALA A 535 22.19 12.24 -23.14
N HIS A 536 23.42 12.15 -23.61
CA HIS A 536 24.35 13.29 -23.64
C HIS A 536 24.02 14.28 -24.76
N ASN A 537 23.45 13.78 -25.86
CA ASN A 537 23.03 14.56 -27.02
C ASN A 537 21.56 14.24 -27.40
N PRO A 538 20.59 14.59 -26.54
CA PRO A 538 19.18 14.27 -26.78
C PRO A 538 18.64 15.03 -28.01
N THR A 539 17.86 14.35 -28.85
CA THR A 539 17.15 14.96 -29.99
C THR A 539 15.64 14.72 -29.85
N PRO A 540 14.79 15.76 -29.72
CA PRO A 540 15.13 17.17 -29.64
C PRO A 540 15.91 17.48 -28.36
N GLY A 541 16.80 18.47 -28.43
CA GLY A 541 17.36 19.08 -27.23
C GLY A 541 16.29 19.88 -26.49
N ILE A 542 16.57 20.29 -25.25
CA ILE A 542 15.69 21.21 -24.52
C ILE A 542 16.27 22.63 -24.65
N PRO A 543 15.61 23.55 -25.37
CA PRO A 543 16.05 24.94 -25.51
C PRO A 543 16.26 25.67 -24.18
N HIS A 544 17.07 26.74 -24.20
CA HIS A 544 17.28 27.65 -23.06
C HIS A 544 17.79 26.98 -21.77
N THR A 545 18.42 25.81 -21.89
CA THR A 545 19.08 25.10 -20.80
C THR A 545 20.51 25.58 -20.59
N SER A 546 21.10 26.19 -21.61
CA SER A 546 22.39 26.87 -21.61
C SER A 546 22.17 28.36 -21.25
N PHE A 547 22.13 28.68 -19.95
CA PHE A 547 22.19 30.08 -19.52
C PHE A 547 23.66 30.53 -19.59
N GLY A 548 23.94 31.51 -20.46
CA GLY A 548 25.29 31.94 -20.80
C GLY A 548 26.07 32.53 -19.63
N SER A 549 27.20 31.89 -19.30
CA SER A 549 28.42 32.51 -18.76
C SER A 549 29.59 31.53 -18.61
N ASP A 550 29.40 30.21 -18.74
CA ASP A 550 30.47 29.21 -18.53
C ASP A 550 31.06 28.69 -19.85
N ALA A 551 31.24 29.59 -20.83
CA ALA A 551 31.97 29.29 -22.07
C ALA A 551 33.51 29.36 -21.89
N SER A 552 34.01 29.66 -20.67
CA SER A 552 35.44 29.86 -20.39
C SER A 552 36.06 28.86 -19.41
N THR A 553 35.34 27.81 -18.99
CA THR A 553 35.93 26.64 -18.32
C THR A 553 35.74 25.41 -19.22
N GLY A 554 36.78 25.05 -19.97
CA GLY A 554 36.78 23.90 -20.87
C GLY A 554 36.69 22.55 -20.16
N GLY A 555 35.54 22.23 -19.54
CA GLY A 555 35.38 20.95 -18.85
C GLY A 555 33.97 20.46 -18.47
N ILE A 556 32.90 21.25 -18.48
CA ILE A 556 31.60 20.78 -17.91
C ILE A 556 30.38 21.20 -18.75
N GLY A 557 30.44 20.97 -20.06
CA GLY A 557 29.31 21.19 -20.98
C GLY A 557 28.36 19.99 -21.19
N GLY A 558 28.45 18.90 -20.40
CA GLY A 558 27.87 17.60 -20.79
C GLY A 558 27.29 16.76 -19.65
N GLN A 559 26.28 17.27 -18.93
CA GLN A 559 25.62 16.50 -17.86
C GLN A 559 24.51 15.56 -18.36
N GLY A 560 24.16 15.66 -19.64
CA GLY A 560 23.13 14.86 -20.29
C GLY A 560 21.73 15.14 -19.76
N GLN A 561 20.73 14.61 -20.44
CA GLN A 561 19.31 14.74 -20.10
C GLN A 561 18.75 13.38 -19.75
N VAL A 562 18.01 13.30 -18.64
CA VAL A 562 17.19 12.12 -18.34
C VAL A 562 16.08 12.03 -19.39
N VAL A 563 16.12 10.99 -20.22
CA VAL A 563 15.19 10.78 -21.35
C VAL A 563 14.22 9.63 -21.12
N GLY A 564 14.42 8.85 -20.06
CA GLY A 564 13.55 7.76 -19.66
C GLY A 564 14.11 7.02 -18.45
N PHE A 565 13.37 6.03 -17.97
CA PHE A 565 13.81 5.17 -16.88
C PHE A 565 13.08 3.82 -16.90
N PHE A 566 13.59 2.88 -16.12
CA PHE A 566 12.76 1.80 -15.59
C PHE A 566 12.92 1.69 -14.07
N SER A 567 11.91 1.13 -13.39
CA SER A 567 11.97 0.82 -11.96
C SER A 567 12.02 -0.69 -11.73
N LYS A 568 12.64 -1.11 -10.63
CA LYS A 568 12.78 -2.50 -10.21
C LYS A 568 12.54 -2.60 -8.71
N GLU A 569 11.75 -3.57 -8.28
CA GLU A 569 11.57 -3.85 -6.85
C GLU A 569 12.88 -4.35 -6.23
N LYS A 570 13.23 -3.87 -5.05
CA LYS A 570 14.37 -4.39 -4.28
C LYS A 570 14.19 -5.87 -3.96
N MET A 571 12.95 -6.28 -3.63
CA MET A 571 12.54 -7.65 -3.38
C MET A 571 11.28 -7.96 -4.19
N SER A 572 11.41 -8.76 -5.26
CA SER A 572 10.29 -9.15 -6.11
C SER A 572 9.92 -10.61 -5.89
N TRP A 573 8.72 -10.87 -5.38
CA TRP A 573 8.21 -12.22 -5.12
C TRP A 573 8.00 -13.02 -6.42
N ASP A 574 7.54 -12.35 -7.48
CA ASP A 574 7.30 -12.95 -8.80
C ASP A 574 8.56 -12.96 -9.69
N ASN A 575 9.71 -12.63 -9.11
CA ASN A 575 10.98 -12.52 -9.81
C ASN A 575 11.00 -11.49 -10.96
N ASN A 576 10.18 -10.44 -10.92
CA ASN A 576 10.22 -9.38 -11.94
C ASN A 576 11.61 -8.70 -11.95
N ASN A 577 12.15 -8.46 -13.15
CA ASN A 577 13.38 -7.68 -13.31
C ASN A 577 13.10 -6.20 -13.64
N LEU A 578 11.83 -5.88 -13.89
CA LEU A 578 11.38 -4.55 -14.25
C LEU A 578 9.89 -4.40 -13.92
N ALA A 579 9.56 -3.36 -13.14
CA ALA A 579 8.19 -3.04 -12.72
C ALA A 579 7.52 -2.04 -13.68
N CYS A 580 8.12 -0.86 -13.86
CA CYS A 580 7.66 0.14 -14.82
C CYS A 580 8.79 0.52 -15.77
N ILE A 581 8.47 0.82 -17.03
CA ILE A 581 9.40 1.36 -18.02
C ILE A 581 8.75 2.52 -18.77
N LEU A 582 9.51 3.60 -18.97
CA LEU A 582 9.06 4.74 -19.74
C LEU A 582 10.23 5.42 -20.44
N VAL A 583 10.12 5.59 -21.75
CA VAL A 583 10.87 6.62 -22.49
C VAL A 583 9.96 7.83 -22.59
N PHE A 584 10.43 9.01 -22.18
CA PHE A 584 9.59 10.20 -22.20
C PHE A 584 9.17 10.55 -23.64
N PRO A 585 7.95 11.05 -23.85
CA PRO A 585 7.38 11.18 -25.19
C PRO A 585 8.27 11.87 -26.25
N PRO A 586 9.02 12.96 -25.94
CA PRO A 586 9.86 13.62 -26.94
C PRO A 586 10.96 12.73 -27.54
N TRP A 587 11.41 11.70 -26.82
CA TRP A 587 12.52 10.84 -27.22
C TRP A 587 12.11 9.40 -27.57
N GLN A 588 10.81 9.14 -27.71
CA GLN A 588 10.31 7.84 -28.15
C GLN A 588 10.71 7.55 -29.60
N LYS A 589 10.68 6.26 -29.97
CA LYS A 589 11.02 5.75 -31.32
C LYS A 589 12.47 5.96 -31.77
N GLN A 590 13.39 6.23 -30.84
CA GLN A 590 14.83 6.40 -31.12
C GLN A 590 15.68 5.21 -30.63
N GLY A 591 15.05 4.06 -30.37
CA GLY A 591 15.75 2.87 -29.85
C GLY A 591 16.03 2.88 -28.34
N LEU A 592 15.76 3.98 -27.62
CA LEU A 592 16.04 4.12 -26.19
C LEU A 592 15.36 3.06 -25.31
N GLY A 593 14.15 2.62 -25.68
CA GLY A 593 13.46 1.54 -24.95
C GLY A 593 14.21 0.20 -25.03
N GLN A 594 14.90 -0.06 -26.14
CA GLN A 594 15.72 -1.27 -26.29
C GLN A 594 16.95 -1.22 -25.38
N ILE A 595 17.51 -0.03 -25.13
CA ILE A 595 18.63 0.17 -24.19
C ILE A 595 18.16 -0.14 -22.76
N LEU A 596 17.01 0.40 -22.34
CA LEU A 596 16.43 0.14 -21.01
C LEU A 596 16.12 -1.35 -20.79
N MET A 597 15.50 -2.01 -21.78
CA MET A 597 15.24 -3.47 -21.72
C MET A 597 16.54 -4.29 -21.75
N GLY A 598 17.51 -3.90 -22.57
CA GLY A 598 18.83 -4.51 -22.61
C GLY A 598 19.52 -4.48 -21.25
N ALA A 599 19.47 -3.32 -20.59
CA ALA A 599 20.03 -3.14 -19.26
C ALA A 599 19.32 -3.98 -18.20
N SER A 600 17.98 -4.10 -18.22
CA SER A 600 17.27 -4.92 -17.23
C SER A 600 17.62 -6.40 -17.35
N TYR A 601 17.79 -6.92 -18.57
CA TYR A 601 18.24 -8.30 -18.79
C TYR A 601 19.72 -8.51 -18.48
N GLU A 602 20.57 -7.52 -18.74
CA GLU A 602 21.98 -7.56 -18.33
C GLU A 602 22.12 -7.68 -16.81
N MET A 603 21.30 -6.93 -16.05
CA MET A 603 21.25 -7.03 -14.59
C MET A 603 20.77 -8.40 -14.14
N SER A 604 19.71 -8.94 -14.73
CA SER A 604 19.26 -10.32 -14.48
C SER A 604 20.38 -11.33 -14.67
N ARG A 605 21.19 -11.18 -15.74
CA ARG A 605 22.34 -12.05 -16.00
C ARG A 605 23.42 -11.93 -14.93
N ARG A 606 23.75 -10.71 -14.51
CA ARG A 606 24.75 -10.46 -13.45
C ARG A 606 24.27 -10.91 -12.07
N GLU A 607 22.96 -10.93 -11.84
CA GLU A 607 22.33 -11.45 -10.63
C GLU A 607 22.12 -12.98 -10.66
N GLU A 608 22.43 -13.63 -11.79
CA GLU A 608 22.13 -15.04 -12.04
C GLU A 608 20.64 -15.39 -11.78
N ARG A 609 19.76 -14.41 -12.03
CA ARG A 609 18.33 -14.50 -11.73
C ARG A 609 17.50 -14.25 -12.98
N LEU A 610 16.78 -15.28 -13.40
CA LEU A 610 15.78 -15.16 -14.47
C LEU A 610 14.71 -14.17 -14.05
N GLY A 611 14.24 -13.37 -15.01
CA GLY A 611 13.19 -12.40 -14.75
C GLY A 611 12.63 -11.82 -16.04
N GLY A 612 11.43 -11.27 -15.94
CA GLY A 612 10.75 -10.56 -17.01
C GLY A 612 10.10 -9.29 -16.50
N PRO A 613 9.46 -8.54 -17.39
CA PRO A 613 8.66 -7.40 -16.96
C PRO A 613 7.44 -7.84 -16.16
N GLU A 614 7.06 -7.02 -15.19
CA GLU A 614 5.79 -7.11 -14.47
C GLU A 614 4.60 -7.13 -15.45
N LYS A 615 3.63 -8.01 -15.16
CA LYS A 615 2.42 -8.20 -15.98
C LYS A 615 1.22 -7.60 -15.22
N PRO A 616 0.27 -6.95 -15.91
CA PRO A 616 0.15 -6.83 -17.37
C PRO A 616 0.99 -5.68 -17.98
N LEU A 617 1.57 -5.95 -19.16
CA LEU A 617 2.24 -4.93 -19.99
C LEU A 617 1.22 -3.99 -20.66
N SER A 618 1.58 -2.72 -20.82
CA SER A 618 0.86 -1.79 -21.72
C SER A 618 0.93 -2.26 -23.18
N ASP A 619 0.02 -1.82 -24.04
CA ASP A 619 0.05 -2.19 -25.46
C ASP A 619 1.37 -1.80 -26.14
N LEU A 620 1.87 -0.59 -25.86
CA LEU A 620 3.17 -0.15 -26.34
C LEU A 620 4.32 -0.98 -25.74
N GLY A 621 4.23 -1.31 -24.45
CA GLY A 621 5.20 -2.16 -23.77
C GLY A 621 5.27 -3.56 -24.38
N ARG A 622 4.13 -4.19 -24.65
CA ARG A 622 4.03 -5.51 -25.29
C ARG A 622 4.66 -5.51 -26.67
N ILE A 623 4.36 -4.52 -27.51
CA ILE A 623 4.97 -4.37 -28.84
C ILE A 623 6.50 -4.21 -28.72
N ALA A 624 6.95 -3.37 -27.79
CA ALA A 624 8.37 -3.10 -27.60
C ALA A 624 9.14 -4.32 -27.07
N TYR A 625 8.57 -5.08 -26.13
CA TYR A 625 9.18 -6.30 -25.58
C TYR A 625 9.23 -7.42 -26.63
N ILE A 626 8.14 -7.65 -27.37
CA ILE A 626 8.15 -8.62 -28.48
C ILE A 626 9.25 -8.25 -29.48
N HIS A 627 9.32 -6.98 -29.87
CA HIS A 627 10.38 -6.51 -30.78
C HIS A 627 11.79 -6.74 -30.20
N TYR A 628 12.01 -6.42 -28.92
CA TYR A 628 13.29 -6.65 -28.23
C TYR A 628 13.66 -8.14 -28.19
N TRP A 629 12.72 -8.99 -27.78
CA TRP A 629 12.92 -10.44 -27.69
C TRP A 629 13.15 -11.04 -29.07
N SER A 630 12.39 -10.66 -30.10
CA SER A 630 12.57 -11.20 -31.45
C SER A 630 13.97 -10.90 -31.99
N GLN A 631 14.46 -9.67 -31.82
CA GLN A 631 15.83 -9.35 -32.23
C GLN A 631 16.89 -10.08 -31.39
N THR A 632 16.69 -10.17 -30.07
CA THR A 632 17.61 -10.85 -29.16
C THR A 632 17.71 -12.34 -29.47
N LEU A 633 16.58 -13.00 -29.71
CA LEU A 633 16.49 -14.39 -30.12
C LEU A 633 17.08 -14.60 -31.51
N ALA A 634 16.79 -13.73 -32.48
CA ALA A 634 17.38 -13.81 -33.82
C ALA A 634 18.92 -13.76 -33.77
N ARG A 635 19.50 -12.79 -33.04
CA ARG A 635 20.96 -12.70 -32.82
C ARG A 635 21.52 -13.97 -32.17
N THR A 636 20.87 -14.45 -31.11
CA THR A 636 21.32 -15.62 -30.34
C THR A 636 21.24 -16.91 -31.14
N ILE A 637 20.19 -17.09 -31.94
CA ILE A 637 19.98 -18.29 -32.77
C ILE A 637 20.97 -18.30 -33.94
N LEU A 638 21.17 -17.15 -34.59
CA LEU A 638 22.02 -17.03 -35.78
C LEU A 638 23.52 -16.99 -35.46
N SER A 639 23.91 -16.63 -34.24
CA SER A 639 25.30 -16.75 -33.77
C SER A 639 25.71 -18.20 -33.49
N CYS A 640 24.74 -19.12 -33.35
CA CYS A 640 25.02 -20.52 -33.12
C CYS A 640 25.31 -21.27 -34.44
N PRO A 641 26.27 -22.23 -34.46
CA PRO A 641 26.59 -23.01 -35.65
C PRO A 641 25.36 -23.66 -36.29
N SER A 642 25.26 -23.63 -37.62
CA SER A 642 24.06 -24.08 -38.36
C SER A 642 23.60 -25.50 -38.00
N LYS A 643 24.54 -26.41 -37.69
CA LYS A 643 24.26 -27.81 -37.33
C LYS A 643 23.82 -28.02 -35.87
N LYS A 644 23.96 -27.03 -34.98
CA LYS A 644 23.55 -27.16 -33.56
C LYS A 644 22.03 -26.97 -33.44
N THR A 645 21.33 -27.99 -32.98
CA THR A 645 19.93 -27.88 -32.52
C THR A 645 19.90 -27.05 -31.24
N LEU A 646 18.98 -26.08 -31.16
CA LEU A 646 18.79 -25.23 -29.98
C LEU A 646 17.47 -25.57 -29.32
N THR A 647 17.50 -25.79 -28.02
CA THR A 647 16.30 -25.95 -27.18
C THR A 647 15.86 -24.59 -26.63
N VAL A 648 14.64 -24.52 -26.09
CA VAL A 648 14.17 -23.33 -25.36
C VAL A 648 15.06 -23.05 -24.15
N GLN A 649 15.58 -24.09 -23.49
CA GLN A 649 16.49 -23.94 -22.36
C GLN A 649 17.84 -23.36 -22.77
N ASP A 650 18.41 -23.79 -23.91
CA ASP A 650 19.63 -23.17 -24.45
C ASP A 650 19.46 -21.66 -24.69
N LEU A 651 18.27 -21.24 -25.13
CA LEU A 651 17.95 -19.83 -25.36
C LEU A 651 17.74 -19.08 -24.05
N ARG A 652 17.05 -19.68 -23.08
CA ARG A 652 16.88 -19.15 -21.72
C ARG A 652 18.23 -18.87 -21.08
N ASP A 653 19.13 -19.84 -21.07
CA ASP A 653 20.43 -19.71 -20.39
C ASP A 653 21.33 -18.65 -21.04
N LYS A 654 21.17 -18.42 -22.36
CA LYS A 654 21.92 -17.38 -23.10
C LYS A 654 21.34 -15.98 -22.99
N THR A 655 20.02 -15.86 -22.83
CA THR A 655 19.32 -14.57 -22.95
C THR A 655 18.68 -14.11 -21.64
N TYR A 656 18.55 -14.99 -20.65
CA TYR A 656 17.83 -14.79 -19.39
C TYR A 656 16.33 -14.48 -19.57
N ILE A 657 15.79 -14.66 -20.78
CA ILE A 657 14.37 -14.56 -21.07
C ILE A 657 13.69 -15.85 -20.60
N VAL A 658 12.56 -15.72 -19.90
CA VAL A 658 11.80 -16.87 -19.39
C VAL A 658 11.25 -17.72 -20.56
N PRO A 659 11.17 -19.06 -20.42
CA PRO A 659 10.76 -19.96 -21.49
C PRO A 659 9.43 -19.58 -22.15
N GLU A 660 8.47 -19.10 -21.38
CA GLU A 660 7.13 -18.73 -21.85
C GLU A 660 7.20 -17.58 -22.87
N ASP A 661 7.99 -16.56 -22.57
CA ASP A 661 8.17 -15.40 -23.44
C ASP A 661 9.01 -15.77 -24.68
N ILE A 662 9.97 -16.70 -24.56
CA ILE A 662 10.72 -17.25 -25.71
C ILE A 662 9.76 -17.95 -26.67
N ILE A 663 8.93 -18.87 -26.17
CA ILE A 663 7.99 -19.66 -26.98
C ILE A 663 7.01 -18.73 -27.69
N ALA A 664 6.38 -17.81 -26.95
CA ALA A 664 5.44 -16.85 -27.52
C ALA A 664 6.09 -15.99 -28.60
N THR A 665 7.33 -15.54 -28.39
CA THR A 665 8.06 -14.72 -29.37
C THR A 665 8.39 -15.51 -30.63
N LEU A 666 8.88 -16.75 -30.51
CA LEU A 666 9.19 -17.60 -31.67
C LEU A 666 7.95 -17.95 -32.49
N GLN A 667 6.79 -18.09 -31.83
CA GLN A 667 5.49 -18.27 -32.51
C GLN A 667 5.11 -17.01 -33.30
N VAL A 668 5.23 -15.82 -32.69
CA VAL A 668 4.96 -14.54 -33.38
C VAL A 668 5.90 -14.28 -34.56
N MET A 669 7.15 -14.75 -34.47
CA MET A 669 8.11 -14.68 -35.58
C MET A 669 7.81 -15.68 -36.71
N GLU A 670 6.93 -16.66 -36.49
CA GLU A 670 6.59 -17.73 -37.45
C GLU A 670 7.78 -18.60 -37.88
N VAL A 671 8.75 -18.76 -36.99
CA VAL A 671 10.02 -19.47 -37.27
C VAL A 671 10.04 -20.93 -36.79
N LEU A 672 8.93 -21.43 -36.26
CA LEU A 672 8.79 -22.80 -35.78
C LEU A 672 8.26 -23.74 -36.88
N GLU A 673 8.70 -25.00 -36.89
CA GLU A 673 8.22 -26.04 -37.79
C GLU A 673 7.89 -27.33 -37.05
N GLN A 674 6.82 -28.00 -37.46
CA GLN A 674 6.41 -29.29 -36.92
C GLN A 674 7.23 -30.42 -37.54
N LYS A 675 7.75 -31.32 -36.72
CA LYS A 675 8.55 -32.46 -37.20
C LYS A 675 7.64 -33.49 -37.88
N LYS A 676 7.80 -33.70 -39.20
CA LYS A 676 6.95 -34.58 -40.02
C LYS A 676 7.02 -36.10 -39.70
N ARG A 677 7.82 -36.54 -38.73
CA ARG A 677 7.91 -37.95 -38.33
C ARG A 677 7.84 -38.11 -36.82
N GLY A 678 6.64 -38.43 -36.32
CA GLY A 678 6.43 -39.19 -35.09
C GLY A 678 6.55 -38.48 -33.74
N GLY A 679 6.64 -37.14 -33.68
CA GLY A 679 6.61 -36.41 -32.41
C GLY A 679 6.06 -35.01 -32.57
N ALA A 680 5.16 -34.60 -31.66
CA ALA A 680 4.50 -33.29 -31.62
C ALA A 680 5.45 -32.15 -31.16
N GLU A 681 6.72 -32.20 -31.56
CA GLU A 681 7.74 -31.27 -31.09
C GLU A 681 8.10 -30.26 -32.19
N ALA A 682 7.88 -28.97 -31.88
CA ALA A 682 8.18 -27.86 -32.78
C ALA A 682 9.69 -27.54 -32.75
N VAL A 683 10.30 -27.38 -33.93
CA VAL A 683 11.73 -27.10 -34.08
C VAL A 683 11.94 -25.71 -34.66
N ILE A 684 12.96 -24.99 -34.18
CA ILE A 684 13.33 -23.67 -34.69
C ILE A 684 13.98 -23.82 -36.07
N ASN A 685 13.37 -23.23 -37.11
CA ASN A 685 13.95 -23.16 -38.46
C ASN A 685 14.88 -21.93 -38.57
N LYS A 686 16.20 -22.16 -38.52
CA LYS A 686 17.21 -21.09 -38.62
C LYS A 686 17.18 -20.32 -39.95
N ALA A 687 16.74 -20.93 -41.05
CA ALA A 687 16.60 -20.24 -42.33
C ALA A 687 15.45 -19.23 -42.28
N LYS A 688 14.32 -19.60 -41.66
CA LYS A 688 13.22 -18.66 -41.39
C LYS A 688 13.63 -17.54 -40.45
N VAL A 689 14.41 -17.85 -39.40
CA VAL A 689 14.97 -16.81 -38.51
C VAL A 689 15.85 -15.82 -39.28
N ARG A 690 16.70 -16.31 -40.20
CA ARG A 690 17.53 -15.45 -41.05
C ARG A 690 16.68 -14.58 -41.98
N ALA A 691 15.72 -15.16 -42.68
CA ALA A 691 14.80 -14.40 -43.54
C ALA A 691 14.00 -13.35 -42.75
N TRP A 692 13.56 -13.69 -41.53
CA TRP A 692 12.91 -12.74 -40.62
C TRP A 692 13.85 -11.59 -40.24
N ALA A 693 15.10 -11.90 -39.87
CA ALA A 693 16.11 -10.90 -39.50
C ALA A 693 16.44 -9.95 -40.66
N ASP A 694 16.58 -10.48 -41.89
CA ASP A 694 16.84 -9.69 -43.10
C ASP A 694 15.66 -8.75 -43.40
N THR A 695 14.43 -9.27 -43.31
CA THR A 695 13.19 -8.50 -43.54
C THR A 695 13.05 -7.35 -42.55
N HIS A 696 13.40 -7.58 -41.28
CA HIS A 696 13.32 -6.59 -40.21
C HIS A 696 14.60 -5.76 -40.05
N LYS A 697 15.59 -5.93 -40.94
CA LYS A 697 16.88 -5.22 -40.94
C LYS A 697 17.60 -5.30 -39.59
N VAL A 698 17.60 -6.48 -38.97
CA VAL A 698 18.24 -6.71 -37.68
C VAL A 698 19.75 -6.72 -37.87
N ASP A 699 20.43 -5.76 -37.24
CA ASP A 699 21.88 -5.80 -37.13
C ASP A 699 22.27 -6.93 -36.15
N LEU A 700 22.91 -7.96 -36.68
CA LEU A 700 23.30 -9.16 -35.92
C LEU A 700 24.48 -8.91 -34.97
N ASN A 701 25.25 -7.85 -35.20
CA ASN A 701 26.45 -7.54 -34.42
C ASN A 701 26.20 -6.42 -33.39
N LYS A 702 25.12 -5.64 -33.56
CA LYS A 702 24.79 -4.54 -32.66
C LYS A 702 23.78 -4.95 -31.60
N HIS A 703 24.26 -5.07 -30.36
CA HIS A 703 23.42 -5.25 -29.19
C HIS A 703 22.92 -3.90 -28.64
N PRO A 704 21.74 -3.84 -28.00
CA PRO A 704 21.23 -2.60 -27.42
C PRO A 704 22.10 -2.03 -26.29
N VAL A 705 22.78 -2.89 -25.55
CA VAL A 705 23.73 -2.53 -24.50
C VAL A 705 25.01 -3.35 -24.65
N ASP A 706 26.11 -2.82 -24.12
CA ASP A 706 27.39 -3.52 -24.05
C ASP A 706 27.62 -4.02 -22.62
N PRO A 707 27.69 -5.34 -22.42
CA PRO A 707 27.98 -5.92 -21.12
C PRO A 707 29.22 -5.36 -20.42
N GLU A 708 30.27 -5.04 -21.17
CA GLU A 708 31.56 -4.60 -20.59
C GLU A 708 31.52 -3.14 -20.14
N ALA A 709 30.53 -2.37 -20.59
CA ALA A 709 30.37 -0.96 -20.22
C ALA A 709 29.59 -0.75 -18.92
N PHE A 710 29.16 -1.82 -18.24
CA PHE A 710 28.54 -1.77 -16.93
C PHE A 710 29.59 -1.91 -15.82
N SER A 711 29.62 -0.96 -14.89
CA SER A 711 30.52 -1.01 -13.73
C SER A 711 30.19 -2.20 -12.82
N ILE A 712 31.22 -2.86 -12.28
CA ILE A 712 31.06 -3.94 -11.30
C ILE A 712 30.69 -3.30 -9.95
N PRO A 713 29.56 -3.68 -9.31
CA PRO A 713 29.27 -3.22 -7.96
C PRO A 713 30.30 -3.82 -7.00
N ASP A 714 31.05 -2.95 -6.32
CA ASP A 714 32.00 -3.34 -5.29
C ASP A 714 31.23 -3.86 -4.06
N ARG A 715 30.88 -5.16 -4.06
CA ARG A 715 30.13 -5.83 -2.97
C ARG A 715 31.00 -6.10 -1.72
N SER A 716 32.13 -5.42 -1.57
CA SER A 716 33.08 -5.58 -0.46
C SER A 716 32.81 -4.67 0.75
N ARG A 717 31.78 -3.81 0.73
CA ARG A 717 31.59 -2.75 1.74
C ARG A 717 30.36 -2.85 2.65
N SER A 718 29.73 -4.03 2.75
CA SER A 718 28.65 -4.30 3.73
C SER A 718 29.03 -5.30 4.81
N GLY A 719 30.33 -5.44 5.11
CA GLY A 719 30.84 -6.36 6.13
C GLY A 719 32.08 -5.79 6.82
N SER A 720 31.94 -4.69 7.55
CA SER A 720 32.89 -4.23 8.57
C SER A 720 32.38 -2.95 9.22
N GLU A 721 31.47 -3.10 10.18
CA GLU A 721 31.31 -2.19 11.34
C GLU A 721 30.38 -2.88 12.36
N GLU A 722 30.80 -4.06 12.81
CA GLU A 722 30.51 -4.56 14.14
C GLU A 722 31.87 -4.93 14.77
N ALA A 723 32.41 -3.98 15.54
CA ALA A 723 33.45 -4.18 16.54
C ALA A 723 33.20 -3.18 17.67
#